data_AF-A0A812NT35-F1
#
_entry.id   AF-A0A812NT35-F1
#
_cell.length_a   1.000
_cell.length_b   1.000
_cell.length_c   1.000
_cell.angle_alpha   90.00
_cell.angle_beta   90.00
_cell.angle_gamma   90.00
#
_symmetry.space_group_name_H-M   'P 1'
#
loop_
_entity.id
_entity.type
_entity.pdbx_description
1 polymer ?
#
loop_
_entity_poly.entity_id
_entity_poly.type
_entity_poly.pdbx_seq_one_letter_code
_entity_poly.pdbx_strand_id
1 'polypeptide(L)'
;MAGSGSASKRADSCLEGASRMCSRHMHGGRFLDLQAGASSSNASVQIDPDKGWINVEGYWIKARGMFWAGPQKIEVEGAHRDFVITNSVRRNLQNISRMLSGGRFPILLEGPTSAGKTSLVKFLAQLTGHEFVRINNHEHTDLQEYVGQYVCDPETGQLVFQEGVLVRAARAGHWVVLDELNLAPSEVLEALNRLLDDNRELYIPDTGATVKPHEEFMVFATQNPAGANYGGRKLLSRAFRNRFTEVFVSELPMEELAVVLHKRCQVPPSYVKVMLAVYQDLQSHRNQSAVFLGKQSFMTVRDLLRWGHRKPSSYLELATEGFTLLAERLRKEEEREVVRKSLEKRCTGVKDLHLDYSKDEVVCTARERVAQKLKAGLQAPGGVGQVVWTPAFCRMVALIGRCIRSGEPALLVGETGGGKTMACQLLSWALVEEDVLDRRLRTLNCHQQTETSDFIGSLRPVRGRDTTFKSICAAACKMQEMLAKFRASRVADSECPEFSKLQGEVRLAAAGKGNPKNLGQALRAAIAGNILGEGDEAEVKRRRREAGTAKGPDALLPMALHLVSLCGDYDRIFEWADGALVEAMRAGGAFLVDEISLAEDSVLERLNSVLEPEHSLLLAEKPLTGADLEVVKARPSFRLFATMNPGGDFGKRELSPALRNRFTEIWVEPIDFSTKEAEDLVATQLSWPLLARPMLDCVSWFNQRVLHPLSIREVLAWAAFVQSTAPAKTVKLPESSFERAVEMYMHGGCMTLVDSLGLGNQLVDTECVALYQKSADETCSMNSGGLSVAQRAILWNLLGQLDRSGLFKDSLQLSCQAISDAVLFGAI
;
A
#
# COMPACT_ATOMS: atom_id res chain seq x y z
N MET A 1 42.19 9.88 48.39
CA MET A 1 41.04 10.55 49.03
C MET A 1 40.08 10.97 47.93
N ALA A 2 38.82 10.51 47.98
CA ALA A 2 37.62 10.88 47.21
C ALA A 2 37.78 11.19 45.70
N GLY A 3 37.07 10.62 44.74
CA GLY A 3 35.82 9.85 44.71
C GLY A 3 35.37 9.85 43.24
N SER A 4 34.85 8.70 42.80
CA SER A 4 34.36 8.29 41.49
C SER A 4 33.32 9.19 40.79
N GLY A 5 33.19 9.05 39.46
CA GLY A 5 31.84 8.91 38.86
C GLY A 5 31.55 9.60 37.51
N SER A 6 31.81 8.88 36.42
CA SER A 6 31.04 8.78 35.16
C SER A 6 30.18 9.96 34.65
N ALA A 7 30.55 10.47 33.47
CA ALA A 7 29.70 11.27 32.60
C ALA A 7 28.80 10.38 31.72
N SER A 8 27.48 10.51 31.89
CA SER A 8 26.45 10.06 30.95
C SER A 8 25.15 10.76 31.31
N LYS A 9 24.40 11.23 30.30
CA LYS A 9 23.12 11.97 30.32
C LYS A 9 23.22 13.51 30.34
N ARG A 10 23.07 14.10 29.16
CA ARG A 10 22.40 15.39 28.92
C ARG A 10 22.05 15.54 27.43
N ALA A 11 20.89 15.03 27.06
CA ALA A 11 20.21 15.34 25.80
C ALA A 11 18.71 15.12 26.07
N ASP A 12 18.09 16.05 26.81
CA ASP A 12 16.64 16.18 26.97
C ASP A 12 16.35 17.48 27.75
N SER A 13 16.45 18.63 27.09
CA SER A 13 15.91 19.91 27.61
C SER A 13 15.93 21.03 26.54
N CYS A 14 15.26 20.84 25.40
CA CYS A 14 15.12 21.91 24.37
C CYS A 14 13.71 22.03 23.76
N LEU A 15 12.65 21.57 24.44
CA LEU A 15 11.27 21.63 23.91
C LEU A 15 10.26 22.48 24.69
N GLU A 16 10.64 23.18 25.77
CA GLU A 16 9.68 23.96 26.60
C GLU A 16 9.78 25.50 26.45
N GLY A 17 10.59 26.01 25.52
CA GLY A 17 10.85 27.46 25.41
C GLY A 17 9.93 28.26 24.47
N ALA A 18 9.19 27.64 23.55
CA ALA A 18 8.58 28.35 22.42
C ALA A 18 7.11 28.81 22.62
N SER A 19 6.46 28.43 23.74
CA SER A 19 5.01 28.66 23.92
C SER A 19 4.63 29.99 24.60
N ARG A 20 5.59 30.84 24.98
CA ARG A 20 5.30 32.03 25.84
C ARG A 20 5.53 33.42 25.24
N MET A 21 5.80 33.57 23.93
CA MET A 21 6.13 34.90 23.36
C MET A 21 5.13 35.51 22.36
N CYS A 22 4.01 34.87 22.01
CA CYS A 22 3.05 35.42 21.03
C CYS A 22 1.72 35.93 21.64
N SER A 23 1.76 36.70 22.73
CA SER A 23 0.52 37.27 23.33
C SER A 23 0.52 38.79 23.54
N ARG A 24 1.42 39.55 22.92
CA ARG A 24 1.42 41.01 23.03
C ARG A 24 1.72 41.66 21.69
N HIS A 25 0.65 42.11 21.02
CA HIS A 25 0.52 43.22 20.07
C HIS A 25 -0.37 42.81 18.89
N MET A 26 -1.65 43.20 18.96
CA MET A 26 -2.43 43.69 17.81
C MET A 26 -3.75 44.25 18.35
N HIS A 27 -3.85 45.58 18.42
CA HIS A 27 -5.11 46.31 18.55
C HIS A 27 -5.39 47.00 17.21
N GLY A 28 -6.66 46.94 16.77
CA GLY A 28 -7.20 47.88 15.78
C GLY A 28 -7.45 47.30 14.39
N GLY A 29 -8.56 46.58 14.22
CA GLY A 29 -9.13 46.23 12.91
C GLY A 29 -10.33 45.32 13.12
N ARG A 30 -11.54 45.77 12.75
CA ARG A 30 -12.82 45.09 13.03
C ARG A 30 -12.78 43.63 12.56
N PHE A 31 -12.59 42.72 13.51
CA PHE A 31 -12.73 41.29 13.34
C PHE A 31 -14.22 40.96 13.20
N LEU A 32 -14.57 40.18 12.18
CA LEU A 32 -15.73 39.30 12.27
C LEU A 32 -15.38 38.31 13.38
N ASP A 33 -15.99 38.49 14.55
CA ASP A 33 -15.87 37.58 15.67
C ASP A 33 -16.23 36.17 15.20
N LEU A 34 -15.22 35.32 15.02
CA LEU A 34 -15.36 33.89 15.26
C LEU A 34 -15.67 33.75 16.76
N GLN A 35 -16.92 34.03 17.15
CA GLN A 35 -17.47 33.53 18.40
C GLN A 35 -17.51 32.01 18.25
N ALA A 36 -16.36 31.37 18.55
CA ALA A 36 -16.36 30.01 19.03
C ALA A 36 -17.23 30.03 20.27
N GLY A 37 -18.52 29.71 20.09
CA GLY A 37 -19.43 29.48 21.21
C GLY A 37 -18.70 28.59 22.21
N ALA A 38 -18.76 28.96 23.48
CA ALA A 38 -18.12 28.30 24.62
C ALA A 38 -18.60 26.86 24.77
N SER A 39 -18.19 26.01 23.83
CA SER A 39 -18.45 24.60 23.75
C SER A 39 -17.16 23.92 24.14
N SER A 40 -17.21 23.11 25.20
CA SER A 40 -16.07 22.32 25.63
C SER A 40 -15.48 21.57 24.43
N SER A 41 -14.16 21.56 24.30
CA SER A 41 -13.47 20.75 23.28
C SER A 41 -13.66 19.25 23.49
N ASN A 42 -14.08 18.88 24.69
CA ASN A 42 -14.27 17.50 25.12
C ASN A 42 -15.77 17.19 25.17
N ALA A 43 -16.10 15.92 24.99
CA ALA A 43 -17.44 15.42 25.22
C ALA A 43 -17.75 15.59 26.71
N SER A 44 -19.00 15.87 27.04
CA SER A 44 -19.44 15.74 28.43
C SER A 44 -19.45 14.27 28.79
N VAL A 45 -18.41 13.85 29.52
CA VAL A 45 -18.23 12.47 29.99
C VAL A 45 -18.23 12.48 31.51
N GLN A 46 -19.13 11.71 32.11
CA GLN A 46 -19.13 11.44 33.56
C GLN A 46 -19.06 9.93 33.77
N ILE A 47 -18.08 9.47 34.55
CA ILE A 47 -17.94 8.06 34.90
C ILE A 47 -18.60 7.87 36.26
N ASP A 48 -19.55 6.94 36.36
CA ASP A 48 -20.06 6.47 37.64
C ASP A 48 -19.06 5.44 38.22
N PRO A 49 -18.30 5.78 39.28
CA PRO A 49 -17.26 4.92 39.83
C PRO A 49 -17.82 3.64 40.48
N ASP A 50 -19.09 3.62 40.87
CA ASP A 50 -19.67 2.54 41.67
C ASP A 50 -20.53 1.58 40.83
N LYS A 51 -20.94 1.98 39.62
CA LYS A 51 -21.92 1.21 38.81
C LYS A 51 -21.46 0.79 37.42
N GLY A 52 -20.27 1.20 36.97
CA GLY A 52 -19.77 0.82 35.65
C GLY A 52 -20.62 1.39 34.51
N TRP A 53 -21.14 2.61 34.68
CA TRP A 53 -21.84 3.36 33.63
C TRP A 53 -21.06 4.62 33.28
N ILE A 54 -21.12 5.00 32.01
CA ILE A 54 -20.46 6.19 31.49
C ILE A 54 -21.56 7.05 30.86
N ASN A 55 -21.74 8.24 31.42
CA ASN A 55 -22.59 9.26 30.83
C ASN A 55 -21.84 9.89 29.66
N VAL A 56 -22.41 9.80 28.45
CA VAL A 56 -21.91 10.48 27.26
C VAL A 56 -22.98 11.43 26.78
N GLU A 57 -22.70 12.73 26.84
CA GLU A 57 -23.60 13.78 26.36
C GLU A 57 -25.02 13.73 26.95
N GLY A 58 -25.13 13.40 28.24
CA GLY A 58 -26.40 13.37 28.98
C GLY A 58 -27.05 11.98 29.06
N TYR A 59 -26.50 10.96 28.42
CA TYR A 59 -27.08 9.62 28.33
C TYR A 59 -26.15 8.55 28.91
N TRP A 60 -26.68 7.67 29.76
CA TRP A 60 -25.89 6.65 30.47
C TRP A 60 -25.76 5.38 29.64
N ILE A 61 -24.53 5.05 29.27
CA ILE A 61 -24.17 3.83 28.55
C ILE A 61 -23.44 2.91 29.52
N LYS A 62 -23.80 1.62 29.53
CA LYS A 62 -23.08 0.62 30.33
C LYS A 62 -21.64 0.53 29.82
N ALA A 63 -20.65 0.69 30.69
CA ALA A 63 -19.25 0.50 30.35
C ALA A 63 -18.91 -0.99 30.26
N ARG A 64 -17.91 -1.36 29.45
CA ARG A 64 -17.39 -2.73 29.47
C ARG A 64 -16.81 -3.03 30.85
N GLY A 65 -17.31 -4.09 31.48
CA GLY A 65 -17.12 -4.34 32.91
C GLY A 65 -15.66 -4.48 33.35
N MET A 66 -15.36 -3.84 34.49
CA MET A 66 -14.18 -4.04 35.35
C MET A 66 -14.07 -5.48 35.92
N PHE A 67 -14.98 -6.38 35.55
CA PHE A 67 -15.24 -7.68 36.19
C PHE A 67 -14.81 -8.91 35.37
N TRP A 68 -14.52 -8.81 34.06
CA TRP A 68 -14.24 -9.99 33.21
C TRP A 68 -12.91 -9.98 32.47
N ALA A 69 -12.24 -8.83 32.41
CA ALA A 69 -10.83 -8.71 32.11
C ALA A 69 -10.32 -7.60 33.02
N GLY A 70 -9.17 -7.80 33.70
CA GLY A 70 -8.60 -6.78 34.59
C GLY A 70 -8.58 -5.39 33.94
N PRO A 71 -8.47 -4.29 34.72
CA PRO A 71 -8.84 -2.95 34.30
C PRO A 71 -8.15 -2.54 32.99
N GLN A 72 -8.85 -2.71 31.85
CA GLN A 72 -8.51 -1.96 30.66
C GLN A 72 -8.80 -0.51 31.03
N LYS A 73 -7.73 0.25 31.24
CA LYS A 73 -7.82 1.64 31.63
C LYS A 73 -8.66 2.37 30.59
N ILE A 74 -9.81 2.90 30.99
CA ILE A 74 -10.64 3.73 30.11
C ILE A 74 -9.84 5.02 29.86
N GLU A 75 -9.16 5.08 28.72
CA GLU A 75 -8.34 6.23 28.34
C GLU A 75 -9.21 7.29 27.65
N VAL A 76 -10.07 7.94 28.44
CA VAL A 76 -10.91 9.07 27.97
C VAL A 76 -10.05 10.14 27.30
N GLU A 77 -8.90 10.46 27.89
CA GLU A 77 -7.94 11.42 27.32
C GLU A 77 -7.32 10.93 26.01
N GLY A 78 -7.07 9.62 25.86
CA GLY A 78 -6.54 9.04 24.62
C GLY A 78 -7.55 9.14 23.48
N ALA A 79 -8.82 8.83 23.75
CA ALA A 79 -9.91 8.96 22.78
C ALA A 79 -10.08 10.41 22.27
N HIS A 80 -9.87 11.41 23.15
CA HIS A 80 -9.97 12.82 22.79
C HIS A 80 -8.75 13.39 22.05
N ARG A 81 -7.58 12.73 22.08
CA ARG A 81 -6.39 13.20 21.34
C ARG A 81 -6.60 13.13 19.83
N ASP A 82 -7.25 12.08 19.36
CA ASP A 82 -7.35 11.77 17.94
C ASP A 82 -8.69 12.21 17.30
N PHE A 83 -9.66 12.63 18.12
CA PHE A 83 -11.02 12.93 17.66
C PHE A 83 -11.48 14.34 18.10
N VAL A 84 -11.82 15.16 17.12
CA VAL A 84 -12.28 16.55 17.35
C VAL A 84 -13.80 16.60 17.44
N ILE A 85 -14.31 17.09 18.56
CA ILE A 85 -15.75 17.23 18.78
C ILE A 85 -16.20 18.62 18.34
N THR A 86 -17.09 18.62 17.35
CA THR A 86 -17.81 19.80 16.84
C THR A 86 -19.28 19.75 17.24
N ASN A 87 -20.06 20.80 16.95
CA ASN A 87 -21.48 20.84 17.35
C ASN A 87 -22.32 19.78 16.61
N SER A 88 -22.05 19.53 15.33
CA SER A 88 -22.74 18.47 14.57
C SER A 88 -22.34 17.08 15.07
N VAL A 89 -21.05 16.88 15.35
CA VAL A 89 -20.56 15.63 15.97
C VAL A 89 -21.20 15.41 17.35
N ARG A 90 -21.31 16.45 18.18
CA ARG A 90 -21.95 16.38 19.49
C ARG A 90 -23.42 15.97 19.39
N ARG A 91 -24.17 16.56 18.46
CA ARG A 91 -25.57 16.16 18.19
C ARG A 91 -25.67 14.69 17.78
N ASN A 92 -24.76 14.22 16.91
CA ASN A 92 -24.72 12.81 16.52
C ASN A 92 -24.35 11.89 17.69
N LEU A 93 -23.40 12.29 18.55
CA LEU A 93 -23.08 11.58 19.78
C LEU A 93 -24.28 11.50 20.72
N GLN A 94 -25.02 12.59 20.92
CA GLN A 94 -26.25 12.61 21.72
C GLN A 94 -27.30 11.64 21.16
N ASN A 95 -27.50 11.63 19.84
CA ASN A 95 -28.47 10.75 19.19
C ASN A 95 -28.09 9.27 19.37
N ILE A 96 -26.83 8.92 19.11
CA ILE A 96 -26.35 7.53 19.24
C ILE A 96 -26.34 7.11 20.72
N SER A 97 -25.89 7.96 21.63
CA SER A 97 -25.83 7.64 23.06
C SER A 97 -27.23 7.44 23.66
N ARG A 98 -28.22 8.23 23.19
CA ARG A 98 -29.63 8.03 23.52
C ARG A 98 -30.16 6.69 23.04
N MET A 99 -29.82 6.28 21.81
CA MET A 99 -30.21 4.98 21.26
C MET A 99 -29.60 3.82 22.05
N LEU A 100 -28.31 3.91 22.37
CA LEU A 100 -27.60 2.92 23.18
C LEU A 100 -28.11 2.82 24.62
N SER A 101 -28.65 3.91 25.18
CA SER A 101 -29.28 3.89 26.51
C SER A 101 -30.63 3.18 26.51
N GLY A 102 -31.34 3.18 25.37
CA GLY A 102 -32.64 2.53 25.23
C GLY A 102 -32.57 1.02 25.02
N GLY A 103 -31.40 0.49 24.64
CA GLY A 103 -31.18 -0.93 24.40
C GLY A 103 -30.04 -1.19 23.41
N ARG A 104 -29.87 -2.46 23.05
CA ARG A 104 -28.83 -2.90 22.12
C ARG A 104 -29.43 -3.30 20.76
N PHE A 105 -30.03 -2.32 20.11
CA PHE A 105 -30.60 -2.45 18.77
C PHE A 105 -29.54 -2.14 17.72
N PRO A 106 -29.46 -2.86 16.60
CA PRO A 106 -28.51 -2.55 15.52
C PRO A 106 -28.66 -1.10 15.02
N ILE A 107 -27.54 -0.40 14.80
CA ILE A 107 -27.54 1.01 14.35
C ILE A 107 -26.88 1.10 12.97
N LEU A 108 -27.57 1.74 12.02
CA LEU A 108 -27.05 1.99 10.67
C LEU A 108 -26.76 3.48 10.49
N LEU A 109 -25.50 3.83 10.25
CA LEU A 109 -25.08 5.20 9.96
C LEU A 109 -24.94 5.38 8.44
N GLU A 110 -25.78 6.24 7.88
CA GLU A 110 -25.76 6.56 6.46
C GLU A 110 -25.32 8.02 6.25
N GLY A 111 -24.44 8.25 5.27
CA GLY A 111 -23.96 9.60 4.97
C GLY A 111 -22.85 9.60 3.92
N PRO A 112 -22.36 10.76 3.48
CA PRO A 112 -21.32 10.85 2.46
C PRO A 112 -19.95 10.38 2.96
N THR A 113 -19.02 10.19 2.02
CA THR A 113 -17.64 9.82 2.32
C THR A 113 -16.96 10.91 3.16
N SER A 114 -16.13 10.53 4.12
CA SER A 114 -15.42 11.45 5.02
C SER A 114 -16.28 12.23 6.02
N ALA A 115 -17.57 11.92 6.16
CA ALA A 115 -18.44 12.48 7.21
C ALA A 115 -18.11 11.99 8.64
N GLY A 116 -17.12 11.09 8.78
CA GLY A 116 -16.65 10.62 10.09
C GLY A 116 -17.49 9.50 10.72
N LYS A 117 -18.33 8.79 9.95
CA LYS A 117 -19.22 7.72 10.43
C LYS A 117 -18.49 6.64 11.25
N THR A 118 -17.48 6.01 10.67
CA THR A 118 -16.69 4.95 11.32
C THR A 118 -15.89 5.50 12.50
N SER A 119 -15.33 6.71 12.36
CA SER A 119 -14.58 7.38 13.43
C SER A 119 -15.46 7.71 14.64
N LEU A 120 -16.73 8.05 14.42
CA LEU A 120 -17.70 8.35 15.48
C LEU A 120 -17.97 7.13 16.36
N VAL A 121 -18.19 5.97 15.73
CA VAL A 121 -18.42 4.71 16.46
C VAL A 121 -17.15 4.27 17.19
N LYS A 122 -15.98 4.38 16.54
CA LYS A 122 -14.69 4.06 17.17
C LYS A 122 -14.43 4.93 18.41
N PHE A 123 -14.68 6.22 18.31
CA PHE A 123 -14.55 7.15 19.43
C PHE A 123 -15.48 6.77 20.59
N LEU A 124 -16.74 6.41 20.31
CA LEU A 124 -17.69 6.00 21.33
C LEU A 124 -17.33 4.67 21.99
N ALA A 125 -16.82 3.71 21.23
CA ALA A 125 -16.31 2.43 21.75
C ALA A 125 -15.15 2.67 22.72
N GLN A 126 -14.18 3.52 22.35
CA GLN A 126 -13.06 3.90 23.21
C GLN A 126 -13.51 4.61 24.48
N LEU A 127 -14.47 5.54 24.38
CA LEU A 127 -15.03 6.23 25.55
C LEU A 127 -15.70 5.27 26.53
N THR A 128 -16.34 4.21 26.02
CA THR A 128 -17.12 3.27 26.84
C THR A 128 -16.33 2.03 27.27
N GLY A 129 -15.05 1.93 26.87
CA GLY A 129 -14.18 0.79 27.15
C GLY A 129 -14.50 -0.47 26.35
N HIS A 130 -15.34 -0.37 25.32
CA HIS A 130 -15.64 -1.51 24.45
C HIS A 130 -14.57 -1.68 23.38
N GLU A 131 -14.27 -2.94 23.08
CA GLU A 131 -13.36 -3.28 21.99
C GLU A 131 -14.06 -3.10 20.65
N PHE A 132 -13.37 -2.36 19.78
CA PHE A 132 -13.86 -1.98 18.47
C PHE A 132 -13.33 -2.95 17.42
N VAL A 133 -14.23 -3.73 16.84
CA VAL A 133 -13.93 -4.67 15.76
C VAL A 133 -14.50 -4.11 14.46
N ARG A 134 -13.64 -3.83 13.49
CA ARG A 134 -14.05 -3.31 12.17
C ARG A 134 -13.97 -4.42 11.13
N ILE A 135 -15.08 -4.67 10.44
CA ILE A 135 -15.15 -5.55 9.27
C ILE A 135 -15.47 -4.68 8.06
N ASN A 136 -14.57 -4.63 7.10
CA ASN A 136 -14.76 -3.87 5.86
C ASN A 136 -15.36 -4.79 4.80
N ASN A 137 -16.59 -4.48 4.37
CA ASN A 137 -17.24 -5.23 3.30
C ASN A 137 -16.81 -4.72 1.92
N HIS A 138 -16.80 -5.66 0.99
CA HIS A 138 -16.51 -5.51 -0.42
C HIS A 138 -17.38 -6.50 -1.21
N GLU A 139 -17.45 -6.38 -2.53
CA GLU A 139 -18.35 -7.21 -3.36
C GLU A 139 -18.04 -8.73 -3.30
N HIS A 140 -16.87 -9.12 -2.80
CA HIS A 140 -16.45 -10.52 -2.69
C HIS A 140 -16.14 -10.93 -1.24
N THR A 141 -16.67 -10.21 -0.26
CA THR A 141 -16.54 -10.63 1.15
C THR A 141 -17.12 -12.02 1.34
N ASP A 142 -16.30 -12.98 1.76
CA ASP A 142 -16.73 -14.35 1.97
C ASP A 142 -17.45 -14.49 3.32
N LEU A 143 -18.47 -15.33 3.38
CA LEU A 143 -19.15 -15.72 4.62
C LEU A 143 -18.16 -16.33 5.64
N GLN A 144 -17.12 -17.00 5.15
CA GLN A 144 -16.08 -17.60 5.98
C GLN A 144 -15.31 -16.56 6.81
N GLU A 145 -15.15 -15.32 6.33
CA GLU A 145 -14.52 -14.24 7.11
C GLU A 145 -15.36 -13.86 8.35
N TYR A 146 -16.69 -13.92 8.20
CA TYR A 146 -17.64 -13.60 9.26
C TYR A 146 -17.76 -14.74 10.26
N VAL A 147 -18.08 -15.93 9.75
CA VAL A 147 -18.54 -17.06 10.55
C VAL A 147 -17.42 -18.00 10.96
N GLY A 148 -16.44 -18.21 10.08
CA GLY A 148 -15.31 -19.11 10.32
C GLY A 148 -15.05 -20.05 9.17
N GLN A 149 -13.96 -20.80 9.28
CA GLN A 149 -13.53 -21.79 8.29
C GLN A 149 -12.83 -22.97 8.97
N TYR A 150 -12.75 -24.11 8.28
CA TYR A 150 -11.94 -25.23 8.73
C TYR A 150 -10.46 -24.99 8.42
N VAL A 151 -9.63 -25.00 9.45
CA VAL A 151 -8.18 -24.83 9.34
C VAL A 151 -7.45 -26.05 9.89
N CYS A 152 -6.23 -26.30 9.40
CA CYS A 152 -5.36 -27.30 10.02
C CYS A 152 -4.85 -26.79 11.36
N ASP A 153 -5.17 -27.49 12.44
CA ASP A 153 -4.61 -27.28 13.77
C ASP A 153 -3.07 -27.40 13.70
N PRO A 154 -2.33 -26.35 14.08
CA PRO A 154 -0.87 -26.37 14.11
C PRO A 154 -0.28 -27.45 15.02
N GLU A 155 -0.96 -27.87 16.09
CA GLU A 155 -0.43 -28.84 17.06
C GLU A 155 -0.76 -30.30 16.70
N THR A 156 -1.95 -30.54 16.13
CA THR A 156 -2.43 -31.91 15.83
C THR A 156 -2.46 -32.25 14.33
N GLY A 157 -2.38 -31.25 13.45
CA GLY A 157 -2.52 -31.40 12.00
C GLY A 157 -3.93 -31.73 11.52
N GLN A 158 -4.92 -31.82 12.43
CA GLN A 158 -6.32 -32.11 12.08
C GLN A 158 -7.07 -30.87 11.60
N LEU A 159 -8.10 -31.06 10.78
CA LEU A 159 -8.99 -29.97 10.40
C LEU A 159 -9.93 -29.64 11.57
N VAL A 160 -9.81 -28.45 12.12
CA VAL A 160 -10.65 -27.92 13.19
C VAL A 160 -11.41 -26.69 12.69
N PHE A 161 -12.68 -26.57 13.06
CA PHE A 161 -13.45 -25.37 12.73
C PHE A 161 -12.96 -24.21 13.60
N GLN A 162 -12.48 -23.15 12.95
CA GLN A 162 -12.05 -21.94 13.61
C GLN A 162 -13.09 -20.85 13.39
N GLU A 163 -13.60 -20.31 14.50
CA GLU A 163 -14.61 -19.26 14.49
C GLU A 163 -14.10 -17.96 13.83
N GLY A 164 -14.94 -17.36 13.01
CA GLY A 164 -14.67 -16.12 12.29
C GLY A 164 -14.73 -14.88 13.19
N VAL A 165 -14.52 -13.72 12.58
CA VAL A 165 -14.41 -12.43 13.29
C VAL A 165 -15.71 -12.07 14.01
N LEU A 166 -16.85 -12.27 13.33
CA LEU A 166 -18.16 -11.91 13.87
C LEU A 166 -18.56 -12.83 15.04
N VAL A 167 -18.33 -14.14 14.91
CA VAL A 167 -18.68 -15.12 15.95
C VAL A 167 -17.91 -14.84 17.24
N ARG A 168 -16.61 -14.60 17.15
CA ARG A 168 -15.79 -14.30 18.33
C ARG A 168 -16.14 -12.97 18.97
N ALA A 169 -16.35 -11.93 18.17
CA ALA A 169 -16.82 -10.65 18.66
C ALA A 169 -18.18 -10.78 19.37
N ALA A 170 -19.08 -11.61 18.82
CA ALA A 170 -20.37 -11.92 19.43
C ALA A 170 -20.21 -12.61 20.79
N ARG A 171 -19.34 -13.63 20.90
CA ARG A 171 -19.09 -14.32 22.18
C ARG A 171 -18.40 -13.45 23.23
N ALA A 172 -17.48 -12.58 22.80
CA ALA A 172 -16.66 -11.77 23.68
C ALA A 172 -17.30 -10.40 24.02
N GLY A 173 -18.48 -10.11 23.48
CA GLY A 173 -19.23 -8.88 23.77
C GLY A 173 -18.61 -7.61 23.19
N HIS A 174 -17.91 -7.74 22.06
CA HIS A 174 -17.28 -6.60 21.39
C HIS A 174 -18.30 -5.78 20.57
N TRP A 175 -17.92 -4.57 20.21
CA TRP A 175 -18.70 -3.75 19.28
C TRP A 175 -18.18 -3.97 17.88
N VAL A 176 -19.04 -4.49 17.00
CA VAL A 176 -18.70 -4.76 15.60
C VAL A 176 -19.23 -3.64 14.73
N VAL A 177 -18.37 -3.13 13.84
CA VAL A 177 -18.75 -2.19 12.79
C VAL A 177 -18.62 -2.88 11.44
N LEU A 178 -19.75 -3.01 10.75
CA LEU A 178 -19.85 -3.48 9.38
C LEU A 178 -19.72 -2.27 8.45
N ASP A 179 -18.51 -2.02 7.97
CA ASP A 179 -18.23 -0.90 7.08
C ASP A 179 -18.58 -1.25 5.62
N GLU A 180 -19.04 -0.24 4.88
CA GLU A 180 -19.57 -0.36 3.52
C GLU A 180 -20.56 -1.52 3.33
N LEU A 181 -21.52 -1.66 4.25
CA LEU A 181 -22.47 -2.79 4.28
C LEU A 181 -23.22 -3.00 2.95
N ASN A 182 -23.43 -1.95 2.17
CA ASN A 182 -24.06 -2.01 0.86
C ASN A 182 -23.21 -2.61 -0.27
N LEU A 183 -21.94 -2.89 -0.02
CA LEU A 183 -21.09 -3.66 -0.93
C LEU A 183 -21.12 -5.16 -0.60
N ALA A 184 -21.59 -5.55 0.59
CA ALA A 184 -21.59 -6.95 1.02
C ALA A 184 -22.44 -7.84 0.07
N PRO A 185 -22.00 -9.08 -0.20
CA PRO A 185 -22.78 -10.05 -0.96
C PRO A 185 -24.10 -10.41 -0.27
N SER A 186 -25.09 -10.85 -1.06
CA SER A 186 -26.39 -11.27 -0.55
C SER A 186 -26.28 -12.38 0.50
N GLU A 187 -25.36 -13.33 0.33
CA GLU A 187 -25.13 -14.43 1.28
C GLU A 187 -24.68 -13.94 2.66
N VAL A 188 -23.77 -12.97 2.71
CA VAL A 188 -23.33 -12.34 3.96
C VAL A 188 -24.49 -11.59 4.62
N LEU A 189 -25.27 -10.83 3.85
CA LEU A 189 -26.45 -10.13 4.36
C LEU A 189 -27.50 -11.12 4.90
N GLU A 190 -27.68 -12.25 4.23
CA GLU A 190 -28.61 -13.30 4.65
C GLU A 190 -28.20 -13.95 5.97
N ALA A 191 -26.91 -14.25 6.15
CA ALA A 191 -26.36 -14.80 7.39
C ALA A 191 -26.53 -13.84 8.58
N LEU A 192 -26.49 -12.52 8.34
CA LEU A 192 -26.70 -11.49 9.36
C LEU A 192 -28.16 -11.36 9.81
N ASN A 193 -29.14 -11.83 9.03
CA ASN A 193 -30.56 -11.62 9.31
C ASN A 193 -30.96 -12.06 10.72
N ARG A 194 -30.59 -13.29 11.12
CA ARG A 194 -30.95 -13.84 12.44
C ARG A 194 -30.31 -13.11 13.62
N LEU A 195 -29.14 -12.51 13.36
CA LEU A 195 -28.41 -11.73 14.35
C LEU A 195 -29.04 -10.34 14.55
N LEU A 196 -29.61 -9.77 13.49
CA LEU A 196 -30.22 -8.44 13.47
C LEU A 196 -31.70 -8.44 13.85
N ASP A 197 -32.39 -9.58 13.70
CA ASP A 197 -33.77 -9.79 14.15
C ASP A 197 -33.86 -10.02 15.67
N ASP A 198 -35.09 -10.07 16.20
CA ASP A 198 -35.38 -10.26 17.64
C ASP A 198 -34.78 -11.53 18.24
N ASN A 199 -34.50 -12.54 17.41
CA ASN A 199 -33.84 -13.78 17.83
C ASN A 199 -32.44 -13.50 18.40
N ARG A 200 -31.74 -12.49 17.87
CA ARG A 200 -30.39 -12.09 18.25
C ARG A 200 -29.45 -13.30 18.39
N GLU A 201 -29.40 -14.11 17.35
CA GLU A 201 -28.64 -15.37 17.29
C GLU A 201 -27.93 -15.49 15.95
N LEU A 202 -26.69 -15.98 15.97
CA LEU A 202 -25.92 -16.26 14.77
C LEU A 202 -25.90 -17.76 14.51
N TYR A 203 -26.39 -18.20 13.35
CA TYR A 203 -26.35 -19.61 12.94
C TYR A 203 -25.08 -19.87 12.12
N ILE A 204 -24.37 -20.95 12.45
CA ILE A 204 -23.16 -21.41 11.77
C ILE A 204 -23.54 -22.63 10.92
N PRO A 205 -23.67 -22.51 9.59
CA PRO A 205 -24.08 -23.61 8.74
C PRO A 205 -23.16 -24.83 8.83
N ASP A 206 -21.84 -24.60 8.88
CA ASP A 206 -20.81 -25.63 8.82
C ASP A 206 -20.74 -26.54 10.05
N THR A 207 -21.11 -26.02 11.22
CA THR A 207 -21.11 -26.78 12.48
C THR A 207 -22.53 -27.12 12.95
N GLY A 208 -23.55 -26.53 12.32
CA GLY A 208 -24.94 -26.56 12.79
C GLY A 208 -25.16 -25.84 14.13
N ALA A 209 -24.18 -25.07 14.62
CA ALA A 209 -24.26 -24.42 15.92
C ALA A 209 -24.99 -23.08 15.84
N THR A 210 -25.73 -22.75 16.90
CA THR A 210 -26.33 -21.42 17.08
C THR A 210 -25.63 -20.70 18.22
N VAL A 211 -25.10 -19.52 17.93
CA VAL A 211 -24.37 -18.68 18.88
C VAL A 211 -25.28 -17.55 19.36
N LYS A 212 -25.54 -17.52 20.66
CA LYS A 212 -26.15 -16.36 21.32
C LYS A 212 -25.06 -15.35 21.65
N PRO A 213 -25.11 -14.12 21.11
CA PRO A 213 -24.16 -13.07 21.43
C PRO A 213 -24.21 -12.73 22.91
N HIS A 214 -23.06 -12.33 23.44
CA HIS A 214 -22.92 -11.78 24.78
C HIS A 214 -23.83 -10.57 24.94
N GLU A 215 -24.29 -10.31 26.17
CA GLU A 215 -25.21 -9.21 26.43
C GLU A 215 -24.68 -7.88 25.86
N GLU A 216 -23.40 -7.59 26.09
CA GLU A 216 -22.69 -6.35 25.69
C GLU A 216 -22.40 -6.23 24.18
N PHE A 217 -22.64 -7.29 23.40
CA PHE A 217 -22.43 -7.27 21.97
C PHE A 217 -23.35 -6.25 21.27
N MET A 218 -22.77 -5.46 20.37
CA MET A 218 -23.47 -4.41 19.65
C MET A 218 -23.02 -4.39 18.17
N VAL A 219 -24.00 -4.24 17.27
CA VAL A 219 -23.75 -4.14 15.83
C VAL A 219 -24.00 -2.71 15.37
N PHE A 220 -22.98 -2.13 14.75
CA PHE A 220 -23.07 -0.91 13.97
C PHE A 220 -22.82 -1.24 12.50
N ALA A 221 -23.48 -0.51 11.62
CA ALA A 221 -23.24 -0.57 10.19
C ALA A 221 -22.99 0.84 9.66
N THR A 222 -22.08 0.99 8.71
CA THR A 222 -21.81 2.26 8.04
C THR A 222 -21.92 2.09 6.54
N GLN A 223 -22.60 3.02 5.87
CA GLN A 223 -22.68 3.02 4.41
C GLN A 223 -22.75 4.43 3.83
N ASN A 224 -22.44 4.54 2.54
CA ASN A 224 -22.75 5.73 1.77
C ASN A 224 -24.06 5.53 1.00
N PRO A 225 -24.87 6.60 0.81
CA PRO A 225 -26.13 6.51 0.09
C PRO A 225 -25.93 6.02 -1.35
N ALA A 226 -26.88 5.23 -1.86
CA ALA A 226 -26.88 4.76 -3.24
C ALA A 226 -27.33 5.89 -4.20
N GLY A 227 -26.60 6.12 -5.30
CA GLY A 227 -26.94 7.14 -6.29
C GLY A 227 -25.84 7.43 -7.31
N ALA A 228 -26.13 8.32 -8.28
CA ALA A 228 -25.25 8.63 -9.41
C ALA A 228 -23.84 9.13 -9.01
N ASN A 229 -23.73 9.77 -7.84
CA ASN A 229 -22.46 10.30 -7.33
C ASN A 229 -21.57 9.22 -6.68
N TYR A 230 -22.12 8.05 -6.38
CA TYR A 230 -21.47 6.98 -5.63
C TYR A 230 -21.63 5.63 -6.37
N GLY A 231 -20.90 5.48 -7.48
CA GLY A 231 -20.93 4.26 -8.30
C GLY A 231 -20.58 2.98 -7.51
N GLY A 232 -21.15 1.85 -7.93
CA GLY A 232 -20.91 0.51 -7.37
C GLY A 232 -21.74 0.16 -6.13
N ARG A 233 -22.48 1.10 -5.54
CA ARG A 233 -23.20 0.89 -4.28
C ARG A 233 -24.62 0.34 -4.50
N LYS A 234 -24.90 -0.83 -3.92
CA LYS A 234 -26.20 -1.50 -4.01
C LYS A 234 -27.20 -0.83 -3.05
N LEU A 235 -28.48 -0.82 -3.41
CA LEU A 235 -29.53 -0.38 -2.50
C LEU A 235 -29.89 -1.55 -1.57
N LEU A 236 -29.75 -1.36 -0.26
CA LEU A 236 -30.21 -2.36 0.70
C LEU A 236 -31.75 -2.48 0.64
N SER A 237 -32.23 -3.73 0.74
CA SER A 237 -33.68 -3.99 0.75
C SER A 237 -34.34 -3.25 1.92
N ARG A 238 -35.58 -2.78 1.72
CA ARG A 238 -36.32 -2.07 2.77
C ARG A 238 -36.51 -2.95 4.02
N ALA A 239 -36.74 -4.25 3.83
CA ALA A 239 -36.90 -5.20 4.92
C ALA A 239 -35.62 -5.32 5.76
N PHE A 240 -34.45 -5.40 5.12
CA PHE A 240 -33.17 -5.48 5.83
C PHE A 240 -32.85 -4.18 6.57
N ARG A 241 -33.11 -3.02 5.93
CA ARG A 241 -32.96 -1.70 6.54
C ARG A 241 -33.83 -1.49 7.79
N ASN A 242 -35.06 -1.98 7.78
CA ASN A 242 -35.98 -1.85 8.91
C ASN A 242 -35.50 -2.56 10.19
N ARG A 243 -34.47 -3.43 10.12
CA ARG A 243 -33.84 -4.07 11.29
C ARG A 243 -32.81 -3.18 11.99
N PHE A 244 -32.45 -2.07 11.36
CA PHE A 244 -31.56 -1.08 11.94
C PHE A 244 -32.34 0.15 12.36
N THR A 245 -31.87 0.80 13.42
CA THR A 245 -32.20 2.20 13.65
C THR A 245 -31.28 3.06 12.82
N GLU A 246 -31.84 3.74 11.81
CA GLU A 246 -31.06 4.56 10.87
C GLU A 246 -30.71 5.93 11.45
N VAL A 247 -29.44 6.32 11.31
CA VAL A 247 -28.90 7.62 11.69
C VAL A 247 -28.24 8.26 10.47
N PHE A 248 -28.76 9.40 10.03
CA PHE A 248 -28.18 10.15 8.93
C PHE A 248 -27.09 11.09 9.44
N VAL A 249 -25.87 10.90 8.96
CA VAL A 249 -24.70 11.74 9.26
C VAL A 249 -24.45 12.66 8.08
N SER A 250 -24.73 13.95 8.25
CA SER A 250 -24.51 14.96 7.20
C SER A 250 -23.03 15.34 7.05
N GLU A 251 -22.70 16.03 5.97
CA GLU A 251 -21.39 16.68 5.82
C GLU A 251 -21.16 17.71 6.93
N LEU A 252 -19.89 17.90 7.29
CA LEU A 252 -19.50 18.89 8.29
C LEU A 252 -19.62 20.30 7.69
N PRO A 253 -20.30 21.24 8.36
CA PRO A 253 -20.30 22.64 7.98
C PRO A 253 -18.88 23.23 7.91
N MET A 254 -18.71 24.28 7.11
CA MET A 254 -17.40 24.92 6.89
C MET A 254 -16.77 25.44 8.19
N GLU A 255 -17.58 25.99 9.09
CA GLU A 255 -17.14 26.52 10.39
C GLU A 255 -16.61 25.39 11.28
N GLU A 256 -17.26 24.22 11.24
CA GLU A 256 -16.84 23.04 11.99
C GLU A 256 -15.60 22.39 11.36
N LEU A 257 -15.53 22.36 10.03
CA LEU A 257 -14.35 21.89 9.31
C LEU A 257 -13.12 22.73 9.63
N ALA A 258 -13.27 24.04 9.82
CA ALA A 258 -12.19 24.92 10.27
C ALA A 258 -11.64 24.49 11.64
N VAL A 259 -12.52 24.15 12.58
CA VAL A 259 -12.14 23.66 13.91
C VAL A 259 -11.42 22.32 13.81
N VAL A 260 -11.87 21.42 12.94
CA VAL A 260 -11.22 20.12 12.70
C VAL A 260 -9.82 20.32 12.13
N LEU A 261 -9.65 21.14 11.10
CA LEU A 261 -8.33 21.42 10.50
C LEU A 261 -7.37 22.05 11.52
N HIS A 262 -7.85 23.03 12.28
CA HIS A 262 -7.03 23.69 13.30
C HIS A 262 -6.55 22.70 14.38
N LYS A 263 -7.46 21.91 14.95
CA LYS A 263 -7.15 21.02 16.08
C LYS A 263 -6.43 19.74 15.65
N ARG A 264 -6.93 19.07 14.61
CA ARG A 264 -6.39 17.76 14.16
C ARG A 264 -5.06 17.90 13.43
N CYS A 265 -4.96 18.88 12.54
CA CYS A 265 -3.73 19.09 11.76
C CYS A 265 -2.73 20.02 12.47
N GLN A 266 -3.13 20.66 13.59
CA GLN A 266 -2.31 21.64 14.32
C GLN A 266 -1.90 22.84 13.46
N VAL A 267 -2.79 23.25 12.53
CA VAL A 267 -2.55 24.34 11.58
C VAL A 267 -3.07 25.67 12.13
N PRO A 268 -2.34 26.81 12.01
CA PRO A 268 -2.82 28.10 12.50
C PRO A 268 -4.16 28.54 11.89
N PRO A 269 -5.05 29.22 12.63
CA PRO A 269 -6.38 29.64 12.12
C PRO A 269 -6.31 30.51 10.86
N SER A 270 -5.26 31.32 10.72
CA SER A 270 -5.01 32.14 9.53
C SER A 270 -4.79 31.29 8.27
N TYR A 271 -4.11 30.15 8.40
CA TYR A 271 -3.85 29.22 7.30
C TYR A 271 -5.10 28.40 6.98
N VAL A 272 -5.83 27.95 8.01
CA VAL A 272 -7.12 27.26 7.84
C VAL A 272 -8.10 28.11 7.03
N LYS A 273 -8.18 29.41 7.30
CA LYS A 273 -9.03 30.34 6.53
C LYS A 273 -8.65 30.38 5.05
N VAL A 274 -7.35 30.37 4.73
CA VAL A 274 -6.86 30.33 3.35
C VAL A 274 -7.21 29.00 2.69
N MET A 275 -6.96 27.87 3.37
CA MET A 275 -7.26 26.53 2.86
C MET A 275 -8.75 26.36 2.52
N LEU A 276 -9.64 26.81 3.41
CA LEU A 276 -11.08 26.75 3.19
C LEU A 276 -11.56 27.69 2.08
N ALA A 277 -10.94 28.88 1.96
CA ALA A 277 -11.25 29.79 0.86
C ALA A 277 -10.86 29.19 -0.50
N VAL A 278 -9.70 28.53 -0.60
CA VAL A 278 -9.27 27.81 -1.82
C VAL A 278 -10.24 26.67 -2.13
N TYR A 279 -10.64 25.89 -1.12
CA TYR A 279 -11.63 24.82 -1.28
C TYR A 279 -12.98 25.34 -1.83
N GLN A 280 -13.49 26.43 -1.27
CA GLN A 280 -14.73 27.08 -1.74
C GLN A 280 -14.60 27.61 -3.17
N ASP A 281 -13.45 28.21 -3.52
CA ASP A 281 -13.19 28.70 -4.88
C ASP A 281 -13.22 27.54 -5.88
N LEU A 282 -12.49 26.45 -5.61
CA LEU A 282 -12.45 25.28 -6.49
C LEU A 282 -13.81 24.57 -6.61
N GLN A 283 -14.60 24.50 -5.53
CA GLN A 283 -15.96 23.98 -5.58
C GLN A 283 -16.89 24.86 -6.44
N SER A 284 -16.76 26.18 -6.34
CA SER A 284 -17.56 27.13 -7.11
C SER A 284 -17.26 27.03 -8.61
N HIS A 285 -15.98 26.93 -8.98
CA HIS A 285 -15.56 26.71 -10.37
C HIS A 285 -16.14 25.41 -10.95
N ARG A 286 -16.18 24.33 -10.17
CA ARG A 286 -16.81 23.07 -10.59
C ARG A 286 -18.29 23.23 -10.95
N ASN A 287 -19.05 23.94 -10.10
CA ASN A 287 -20.49 24.10 -10.28
C ASN A 287 -20.87 25.00 -11.47
N GLN A 288 -19.98 25.92 -11.88
CA GLN A 288 -20.25 26.86 -12.95
C GLN A 288 -19.96 26.30 -14.35
N SER A 289 -19.11 25.28 -14.47
CA SER A 289 -18.73 24.73 -15.77
C SER A 289 -19.35 23.34 -15.95
N ALA A 290 -20.39 23.26 -16.78
CA ALA A 290 -21.04 21.99 -17.18
C ALA A 290 -20.07 20.97 -17.82
N VAL A 291 -18.87 21.42 -18.19
CA VAL A 291 -17.74 20.62 -18.71
C VAL A 291 -17.12 19.70 -17.64
N PHE A 292 -17.37 19.92 -16.34
CA PHE A 292 -16.80 19.15 -15.23
C PHE A 292 -17.73 18.04 -14.68
N LEU A 293 -18.58 17.47 -15.54
CA LEU A 293 -19.27 16.19 -15.28
C LEU A 293 -18.29 15.00 -15.16
N GLY A 294 -17.00 15.20 -15.50
CA GLY A 294 -15.95 14.23 -15.22
C GLY A 294 -15.82 13.96 -13.72
N LYS A 295 -15.75 12.67 -13.35
CA LYS A 295 -15.69 12.14 -11.97
C LYS A 295 -14.48 12.61 -11.13
N GLN A 296 -13.66 13.53 -11.63
CA GLN A 296 -12.45 14.05 -11.00
C GLN A 296 -12.82 15.27 -10.14
N SER A 297 -13.09 15.04 -8.84
CA SER A 297 -13.31 16.15 -7.90
C SER A 297 -12.01 16.93 -7.74
N PHE A 298 -12.01 18.24 -8.05
CA PHE A 298 -10.86 19.14 -7.84
C PHE A 298 -10.25 19.04 -6.44
N MET A 299 -11.08 18.80 -5.42
CA MET A 299 -10.63 18.65 -4.05
C MET A 299 -11.68 17.91 -3.21
N THR A 300 -11.22 17.02 -2.32
CA THR A 300 -12.05 16.38 -1.29
C THR A 300 -11.67 16.87 0.11
N VAL A 301 -12.51 16.59 1.11
CA VAL A 301 -12.16 16.86 2.52
C VAL A 301 -10.91 16.06 2.95
N ARG A 302 -10.67 14.89 2.36
CA ARG A 302 -9.45 14.11 2.61
C ARG A 302 -8.20 14.83 2.10
N ASP A 303 -8.30 15.51 0.95
CA ASP A 303 -7.20 16.32 0.42
C ASP A 303 -6.94 17.56 1.30
N LEU A 304 -8.00 18.20 1.82
CA LEU A 304 -7.86 19.27 2.83
C LEU A 304 -7.10 18.78 4.07
N LEU A 305 -7.46 17.60 4.58
CA LEU A 305 -6.79 16.99 5.72
C LEU A 305 -5.32 16.70 5.39
N ARG A 306 -5.01 16.09 4.23
CA ARG A 306 -3.62 15.85 3.79
C ARG A 306 -2.82 17.15 3.75
N TRP A 307 -3.36 18.18 3.08
CA TRP A 307 -2.72 19.49 3.00
C TRP A 307 -2.40 20.05 4.39
N GLY A 308 -3.31 19.90 5.36
CA GLY A 308 -3.07 20.27 6.74
C GLY A 308 -1.99 19.43 7.44
N HIS A 309 -1.98 18.11 7.24
CA HIS A 309 -1.00 17.21 7.86
C HIS A 309 0.44 17.40 7.34
N ARG A 310 0.61 18.04 6.17
CA ARG A 310 1.94 18.46 5.68
C ARG A 310 2.57 19.59 6.50
N LYS A 311 1.82 20.22 7.42
CA LYS A 311 2.29 21.25 8.39
C LYS A 311 3.13 22.37 7.76
N PRO A 312 2.56 23.15 6.82
CA PRO A 312 3.28 24.26 6.20
C PRO A 312 3.65 25.34 7.24
N SER A 313 4.87 25.87 7.14
CA SER A 313 5.43 26.87 8.06
C SER A 313 5.30 28.31 7.56
N SER A 314 5.09 28.50 6.27
CA SER A 314 4.94 29.82 5.63
C SER A 314 3.79 29.84 4.62
N TYR A 315 3.34 31.03 4.21
CA TYR A 315 2.33 31.16 3.15
C TYR A 315 2.82 30.65 1.79
N LEU A 316 4.11 30.79 1.51
CA LEU A 316 4.72 30.22 0.31
C LEU A 316 4.68 28.69 0.36
N GLU A 317 5.10 28.10 1.47
CA GLU A 317 5.04 26.65 1.65
C GLU A 317 3.60 26.11 1.66
N LEU A 318 2.65 26.85 2.25
CA LEU A 318 1.23 26.53 2.19
C LEU A 318 0.75 26.47 0.72
N ALA A 319 1.13 27.46 -0.09
CA ALA A 319 0.80 27.50 -1.51
C ALA A 319 1.49 26.36 -2.29
N THR A 320 2.78 26.10 -2.05
CA THR A 320 3.55 25.02 -2.67
C THR A 320 2.97 23.65 -2.34
N GLU A 321 2.68 23.37 -1.07
CA GLU A 321 2.08 22.09 -0.66
C GLU A 321 0.65 21.93 -1.21
N GLY A 322 -0.10 23.02 -1.29
CA GLY A 322 -1.42 23.02 -1.92
C GLY A 322 -1.35 22.73 -3.42
N PHE A 323 -0.42 23.36 -4.13
CA PHE A 323 -0.22 23.16 -5.56
C PHE A 323 0.24 21.73 -5.85
N THR A 324 1.25 21.23 -5.12
CA THR A 324 1.78 19.87 -5.31
C THR A 324 0.75 18.77 -5.01
N LEU A 325 -0.23 19.02 -4.13
CA LEU A 325 -1.29 18.07 -3.83
C LEU A 325 -2.46 18.15 -4.82
N LEU A 326 -2.87 19.37 -5.20
CA LEU A 326 -4.12 19.60 -5.93
C LEU A 326 -3.92 19.76 -7.44
N ALA A 327 -2.86 20.44 -7.87
CA ALA A 327 -2.60 20.68 -9.28
C ALA A 327 -1.88 19.48 -9.93
N GLU A 328 -0.95 18.85 -9.23
CA GLU A 328 -0.10 17.80 -9.83
C GLU A 328 -0.79 16.46 -10.07
N ARG A 329 -2.02 16.30 -9.57
CA ARG A 329 -2.92 15.20 -9.93
C ARG A 329 -3.71 15.47 -11.23
N LEU A 330 -3.79 16.73 -11.68
CA LEU A 330 -4.58 17.12 -12.84
C LEU A 330 -3.83 16.83 -14.13
N ARG A 331 -4.57 16.38 -15.14
CA ARG A 331 -4.02 15.97 -16.45
C ARG A 331 -3.79 17.15 -17.39
N LYS A 332 -4.58 18.22 -17.26
CA LYS A 332 -4.57 19.39 -18.16
C LYS A 332 -3.93 20.60 -17.49
N GLU A 333 -3.03 21.28 -18.18
CA GLU A 333 -2.36 22.48 -17.66
C GLU A 333 -3.34 23.63 -17.40
N GLU A 334 -4.41 23.77 -18.20
CA GLU A 334 -5.46 24.77 -17.98
C GLU A 334 -6.12 24.63 -16.59
N GLU A 335 -6.33 23.39 -16.14
CA GLU A 335 -6.93 23.11 -14.84
C GLU A 335 -5.94 23.38 -13.70
N ARG A 336 -4.65 23.11 -13.93
CA ARG A 336 -3.57 23.45 -12.98
C ARG A 336 -3.44 24.95 -12.80
N GLU A 337 -3.61 25.71 -13.86
CA GLU A 337 -3.59 27.18 -13.81
C GLU A 337 -4.76 27.75 -12.97
N VAL A 338 -5.94 27.12 -13.00
CA VAL A 338 -7.06 27.50 -12.13
C VAL A 338 -6.69 27.31 -10.65
N VAL A 339 -6.04 26.20 -10.31
CA VAL A 339 -5.55 25.94 -8.94
C VAL A 339 -4.47 26.95 -8.56
N ARG A 340 -3.52 27.22 -9.46
CA ARG A 340 -2.44 28.22 -9.29
C ARG A 340 -3.00 29.60 -8.93
N LYS A 341 -3.91 30.11 -9.77
CA LYS A 341 -4.58 31.41 -9.56
C LYS A 341 -5.36 31.47 -8.25
N SER A 342 -6.03 30.38 -7.88
CA SER A 342 -6.76 30.30 -6.60
C SER A 342 -5.80 30.41 -5.42
N LEU A 343 -4.67 29.70 -5.46
CA LEU A 343 -3.64 29.75 -4.41
C LEU A 343 -2.98 31.13 -4.30
N GLU A 344 -2.56 31.72 -5.41
CA GLU A 344 -1.96 33.07 -5.46
C GLU A 344 -2.90 34.16 -4.96
N LYS A 345 -4.18 34.07 -5.32
CA LYS A 345 -5.21 35.02 -4.86
C LYS A 345 -5.41 34.98 -3.35
N ARG A 346 -5.27 33.81 -2.72
CA ARG A 346 -5.61 33.60 -1.30
C ARG A 346 -4.40 33.61 -0.37
N CYS A 347 -3.22 33.19 -0.84
CA CYS A 347 -2.00 33.17 -0.05
C CYS A 347 -1.33 34.55 -0.06
N THR A 348 -1.21 35.16 1.11
CA THR A 348 -0.66 36.52 1.22
C THR A 348 0.83 36.54 0.84
N GLY A 349 1.21 37.45 -0.06
CA GLY A 349 2.60 37.65 -0.47
C GLY A 349 3.11 36.66 -1.51
N VAL A 350 2.28 35.72 -1.98
CA VAL A 350 2.64 34.79 -3.05
C VAL A 350 2.14 35.36 -4.38
N LYS A 351 3.08 35.61 -5.30
CA LYS A 351 2.80 35.99 -6.69
C LYS A 351 3.65 35.12 -7.60
N ASP A 352 3.12 34.77 -8.77
CA ASP A 352 3.82 33.98 -9.78
C ASP A 352 4.39 32.67 -9.20
N LEU A 353 3.50 31.83 -8.63
CA LEU A 353 3.84 30.55 -8.01
C LEU A 353 4.39 29.60 -9.08
N HIS A 354 5.72 29.60 -9.21
CA HIS A 354 6.46 28.70 -10.07
C HIS A 354 7.35 27.77 -9.24
N LEU A 355 7.21 26.46 -9.46
CA LEU A 355 7.94 25.44 -8.72
C LEU A 355 9.02 24.82 -9.61
N ASP A 356 10.28 25.10 -9.28
CA ASP A 356 11.43 24.41 -9.87
C ASP A 356 11.79 23.19 -9.03
N TYR A 357 11.25 22.03 -9.39
CA TYR A 357 11.46 20.77 -8.69
C TYR A 357 12.92 20.28 -8.73
N SER A 358 13.75 20.78 -9.65
CA SER A 358 15.15 20.36 -9.76
C SER A 358 16.00 20.81 -8.57
N LYS A 359 15.52 21.83 -7.85
CA LYS A 359 16.14 22.41 -6.64
C LYS A 359 15.42 22.00 -5.36
N ASP A 360 14.44 21.11 -5.44
CA ASP A 360 13.72 20.62 -4.27
C ASP A 360 14.68 19.86 -3.33
N GLU A 361 14.59 20.13 -2.02
CA GLU A 361 15.43 19.54 -0.98
C GLU A 361 15.41 18.00 -1.05
N VAL A 362 14.25 17.42 -1.35
CA VAL A 362 14.10 15.95 -1.42
C VAL A 362 14.84 15.39 -2.63
N VAL A 363 14.83 16.10 -3.75
CA VAL A 363 15.56 15.71 -4.97
C VAL A 363 17.06 15.81 -4.74
N CYS A 364 17.54 16.88 -4.12
CA CYS A 364 18.95 17.03 -3.74
C CYS A 364 19.39 15.88 -2.81
N THR A 365 18.62 15.59 -1.77
CA THR A 365 18.90 14.50 -0.82
C THR A 365 18.92 13.14 -1.51
N ALA A 366 17.95 12.87 -2.39
CA ALA A 366 17.90 11.62 -3.14
C ALA A 366 19.12 11.48 -4.08
N ARG A 367 19.48 12.52 -4.80
CA ARG A 367 20.68 12.56 -5.67
C ARG A 367 21.95 12.23 -4.89
N GLU A 368 22.14 12.86 -3.74
CA GLU A 368 23.30 12.64 -2.88
C GLU A 368 23.37 11.20 -2.37
N ARG A 369 22.27 10.67 -1.83
CA ARG A 369 22.22 9.29 -1.30
C ARG A 369 22.42 8.24 -2.40
N VAL A 370 21.82 8.44 -3.57
CA VAL A 370 22.04 7.57 -4.74
C VAL A 370 23.52 7.57 -5.12
N ALA A 371 24.15 8.74 -5.21
CA ALA A 371 25.57 8.85 -5.52
C ALA A 371 26.46 8.19 -4.45
N GLN A 372 26.11 8.31 -3.16
CA GLN A 372 26.83 7.65 -2.06
C GLN A 372 26.72 6.12 -2.14
N LYS A 373 25.53 5.57 -2.35
CA LYS A 373 25.33 4.11 -2.46
C LYS A 373 26.01 3.53 -3.69
N LEU A 374 25.96 4.23 -4.83
CA LEU A 374 26.71 3.84 -6.04
C LEU A 374 28.23 3.84 -5.79
N LYS A 375 28.77 4.87 -5.11
CA LYS A 375 30.18 4.92 -4.70
C LYS A 375 30.57 3.79 -3.74
N ALA A 376 29.63 3.33 -2.91
CA ALA A 376 29.81 2.18 -2.02
C ALA A 376 29.76 0.82 -2.75
N GLY A 377 29.60 0.80 -4.08
CA GLY A 377 29.55 -0.42 -4.88
C GLY A 377 28.20 -1.16 -4.82
N LEU A 378 27.16 -0.54 -4.24
CA LEU A 378 25.81 -1.08 -4.28
C LEU A 378 25.22 -0.87 -5.68
N GLN A 379 24.65 -1.92 -6.25
CA GLN A 379 23.93 -1.82 -7.52
C GLN A 379 22.59 -1.14 -7.31
N ALA A 380 22.30 -0.14 -8.14
CA ALA A 380 20.98 0.49 -8.15
C ALA A 380 19.91 -0.51 -8.63
N PRO A 381 18.66 -0.37 -8.13
CA PRO A 381 17.53 -1.15 -8.63
C PRO A 381 17.39 -1.06 -10.15
N GLY A 382 17.03 -2.18 -10.80
CA GLY A 382 16.81 -2.23 -12.25
C GLY A 382 18.09 -2.31 -13.11
N GLY A 383 19.28 -2.44 -12.50
CA GLY A 383 20.55 -2.56 -13.23
C GLY A 383 21.03 -1.26 -13.86
N VAL A 384 20.44 -0.12 -13.48
CA VAL A 384 20.75 1.19 -14.05
C VAL A 384 22.09 1.68 -13.48
N GLY A 385 23.10 1.80 -14.34
CA GLY A 385 24.44 2.28 -13.94
C GLY A 385 24.49 3.78 -13.64
N GLN A 386 23.72 4.59 -14.36
CA GLN A 386 23.66 6.05 -14.20
C GLN A 386 22.21 6.54 -14.32
N VAL A 387 21.72 7.22 -13.28
CA VAL A 387 20.39 7.84 -13.28
C VAL A 387 20.48 9.23 -13.91
N VAL A 388 19.66 9.49 -14.93
CA VAL A 388 19.52 10.82 -15.53
C VAL A 388 18.42 11.58 -14.82
N TRP A 389 18.75 12.76 -14.30
CA TRP A 389 17.83 13.58 -13.51
C TRP A 389 17.18 14.67 -14.36
N THR A 390 16.28 14.28 -15.26
CA THR A 390 15.48 15.24 -16.05
C THR A 390 14.55 16.06 -15.13
N PRO A 391 14.20 17.30 -15.48
CA PRO A 391 13.18 18.08 -14.78
C PRO A 391 11.87 17.32 -14.52
N ALA A 392 11.34 16.59 -15.51
CA ALA A 392 10.14 15.75 -15.32
C ALA A 392 10.36 14.63 -14.27
N PHE A 393 11.53 13.98 -14.30
CA PHE A 393 11.88 12.96 -13.29
C PHE A 393 12.08 13.59 -11.90
N CYS A 394 12.71 14.77 -11.82
CA CYS A 394 12.88 15.52 -10.58
C CYS A 394 11.54 15.93 -9.97
N ARG A 395 10.58 16.36 -10.80
CA ARG A 395 9.19 16.60 -10.37
C ARG A 395 8.59 15.35 -9.75
N MET A 396 8.63 14.21 -10.45
CA MET A 396 8.11 12.95 -9.92
C MET A 396 8.78 12.55 -8.60
N VAL A 397 10.11 12.67 -8.52
CA VAL A 397 10.87 12.38 -7.30
C VAL A 397 10.49 13.31 -6.14
N ALA A 398 10.36 14.61 -6.39
CA ALA A 398 9.95 15.59 -5.38
C ALA A 398 8.56 15.26 -4.82
N LEU A 399 7.60 14.92 -5.69
CA LEU A 399 6.24 14.60 -5.30
C LEU A 399 6.14 13.29 -4.50
N ILE A 400 6.78 12.22 -4.97
CA ILE A 400 6.86 10.96 -4.21
C ILE A 400 7.58 11.19 -2.88
N GLY A 401 8.65 11.98 -2.89
CA GLY A 401 9.42 12.37 -1.72
C GLY A 401 8.58 13.06 -0.64
N ARG A 402 7.68 13.97 -1.03
CA ARG A 402 6.71 14.61 -0.14
C ARG A 402 5.72 13.59 0.44
N CYS A 403 5.26 12.61 -0.34
CA CYS A 403 4.44 11.50 0.16
C CYS A 403 5.21 10.64 1.19
N ILE A 404 6.49 10.34 0.93
CA ILE A 404 7.35 9.61 1.87
C ILE A 404 7.53 10.37 3.18
N ARG A 405 7.77 11.68 3.13
CA ARG A 405 7.90 12.53 4.31
C ARG A 405 6.61 12.57 5.14
N SER A 406 5.47 12.58 4.45
CA SER A 406 4.14 12.70 5.07
C SER A 406 3.51 11.36 5.45
N GLY A 407 4.11 10.23 5.05
CA GLY A 407 3.53 8.89 5.26
C GLY A 407 2.28 8.62 4.42
N GLU A 408 2.10 9.36 3.33
CA GLU A 408 0.92 9.23 2.45
C GLU A 408 1.12 8.10 1.43
N PRO A 409 0.11 7.25 1.16
CA PRO A 409 0.13 6.35 0.02
C PRO A 409 0.14 7.15 -1.29
N ALA A 410 1.10 6.88 -2.18
CA ALA A 410 1.20 7.59 -3.45
C ALA A 410 0.70 6.73 -4.62
N LEU A 411 -0.09 7.32 -5.52
CA LEU A 411 -0.56 6.69 -6.75
C LEU A 411 -0.04 7.46 -7.97
N LEU A 412 0.80 6.84 -8.78
CA LEU A 412 1.32 7.42 -10.01
C LEU A 412 0.47 6.98 -11.20
N VAL A 413 -0.06 7.96 -11.93
CA VAL A 413 -0.90 7.73 -13.11
C VAL A 413 -0.24 8.39 -14.31
N GLY A 414 0.04 7.62 -15.35
CA GLY A 414 0.63 8.14 -16.59
C GLY A 414 0.98 7.00 -17.54
N GLU A 415 1.51 7.29 -18.72
CA GLU A 415 1.82 6.28 -19.73
C GLU A 415 2.95 5.32 -19.30
N THR A 416 3.01 4.15 -19.92
CA THR A 416 4.12 3.21 -19.75
C THR A 416 5.42 3.84 -20.24
N GLY A 417 6.54 3.54 -19.56
CA GLY A 417 7.84 4.12 -19.92
C GLY A 417 8.08 5.53 -19.35
N GLY A 418 7.12 6.16 -18.68
CA GLY A 418 7.30 7.47 -18.02
C GLY A 418 8.16 7.46 -16.74
N GLY A 419 8.86 6.36 -16.43
CA GLY A 419 9.74 6.26 -15.26
C GLY A 419 9.04 6.02 -13.91
N LYS A 420 7.73 5.71 -13.90
CA LYS A 420 6.92 5.52 -12.68
C LYS A 420 7.53 4.49 -11.71
N THR A 421 7.70 3.25 -12.18
CA THR A 421 8.26 2.13 -11.41
C THR A 421 9.70 2.42 -10.97
N MET A 422 10.51 3.01 -11.87
CA MET A 422 11.89 3.40 -11.59
C MET A 422 11.99 4.44 -10.46
N ALA A 423 11.12 5.45 -10.46
CA ALA A 423 11.11 6.47 -9.42
C ALA A 423 10.79 5.87 -8.04
N CYS A 424 9.78 5.01 -7.95
CA CYS A 424 9.42 4.30 -6.72
C CYS A 424 10.57 3.41 -6.22
N GLN A 425 11.21 2.65 -7.12
CA GLN A 425 12.35 1.79 -6.80
C GLN A 425 13.54 2.59 -6.30
N LEU A 426 13.94 3.63 -7.04
CA LEU A 426 15.06 4.48 -6.70
C LEU A 426 14.86 5.20 -5.36
N LEU A 427 13.67 5.76 -5.13
CA LEU A 427 13.38 6.48 -3.89
C LEU A 427 13.25 5.56 -2.69
N SER A 428 12.66 4.38 -2.86
CA SER A 428 12.63 3.38 -1.79
C SER A 428 14.06 2.99 -1.41
N TRP A 429 14.90 2.71 -2.39
CA TRP A 429 16.30 2.38 -2.17
C TRP A 429 17.11 3.54 -1.57
N ALA A 430 16.86 4.79 -1.98
CA ALA A 430 17.63 5.94 -1.49
C ALA A 430 17.14 6.46 -0.12
N LEU A 431 15.83 6.49 0.11
CA LEU A 431 15.23 7.19 1.25
C LEU A 431 14.63 6.27 2.31
N VAL A 432 14.16 5.07 1.94
CA VAL A 432 13.41 4.17 2.84
C VAL A 432 14.29 3.00 3.33
N GLU A 433 15.13 2.46 2.45
CA GLU A 433 16.12 1.43 2.77
C GLU A 433 17.29 2.05 3.55
N GLU A 434 17.07 2.29 4.84
CA GLU A 434 18.15 2.30 5.84
C GLU A 434 18.86 0.94 5.77
N ASP A 435 20.17 0.83 6.09
CA ASP A 435 21.06 -0.35 5.87
C ASP A 435 20.60 -1.70 6.50
N VAL A 436 19.36 -1.78 6.96
CA VAL A 436 18.60 -2.96 7.35
C VAL A 436 18.05 -3.68 6.11
N LEU A 437 18.61 -4.86 5.81
CA LEU A 437 18.23 -5.72 4.67
C LEU A 437 16.73 -6.02 4.57
N ASP A 438 16.00 -6.03 5.69
CA ASP A 438 14.59 -6.42 5.74
C ASP A 438 13.61 -5.30 5.28
N ARG A 439 14.11 -4.06 5.11
CA ARG A 439 13.30 -2.91 4.68
C ARG A 439 13.26 -2.68 3.16
N ARG A 440 13.75 -3.64 2.38
CA ARG A 440 13.77 -3.55 0.91
C ARG A 440 12.39 -3.34 0.32
N LEU A 441 12.34 -2.64 -0.81
CA LEU A 441 11.13 -2.52 -1.61
C LEU A 441 10.64 -3.91 -2.04
N ARG A 442 9.42 -4.25 -1.64
CA ARG A 442 8.70 -5.42 -2.18
C ARG A 442 7.76 -4.94 -3.27
N THR A 443 7.82 -5.58 -4.44
CA THR A 443 6.97 -5.23 -5.59
C THR A 443 6.03 -6.37 -5.90
N LEU A 444 4.75 -6.05 -6.13
CA LEU A 444 3.75 -6.96 -6.70
C LEU A 444 3.29 -6.37 -8.03
N ASN A 445 3.48 -7.10 -9.12
CA ASN A 445 3.00 -6.71 -10.45
C ASN A 445 1.61 -7.29 -10.66
N CYS A 446 0.59 -6.43 -10.74
CA CYS A 446 -0.78 -6.88 -10.93
C CYS A 446 -1.05 -7.33 -12.37
N HIS A 447 -1.91 -8.33 -12.47
CA HIS A 447 -2.52 -8.85 -13.68
C HIS A 447 -4.00 -9.20 -13.43
N GLN A 448 -4.74 -9.60 -14.48
CA GLN A 448 -6.17 -9.90 -14.38
C GLN A 448 -6.52 -11.02 -13.39
N GLN A 449 -5.59 -11.96 -13.17
CA GLN A 449 -5.75 -13.08 -12.23
C GLN A 449 -5.14 -12.80 -10.84
N THR A 450 -4.85 -11.54 -10.50
CA THR A 450 -4.24 -11.23 -9.19
C THR A 450 -5.27 -11.52 -8.11
N GLU A 451 -4.88 -12.23 -7.06
CA GLU A 451 -5.76 -12.59 -5.97
C GLU A 451 -5.41 -11.84 -4.67
N THR A 452 -6.33 -11.83 -3.71
CA THR A 452 -6.07 -11.31 -2.35
C THR A 452 -4.90 -12.03 -1.67
N SER A 453 -4.71 -13.31 -1.99
CA SER A 453 -3.64 -14.17 -1.48
C SER A 453 -2.23 -13.66 -1.85
N ASP A 454 -2.08 -12.97 -2.99
CA ASP A 454 -0.80 -12.40 -3.44
C ASP A 454 -0.36 -11.22 -2.57
N PHE A 455 -1.32 -10.43 -2.09
CA PHE A 455 -1.07 -9.31 -1.19
C PHE A 455 -0.84 -9.79 0.24
N ILE A 456 -1.81 -10.53 0.77
CA ILE A 456 -1.91 -10.80 2.22
C ILE A 456 -1.12 -12.05 2.61
N GLY A 457 -1.12 -13.06 1.74
CA GLY A 457 -0.59 -14.38 2.02
C GLY A 457 -1.64 -15.46 1.85
N SER A 458 -1.18 -16.71 1.88
CA SER A 458 -2.04 -17.87 1.75
C SER A 458 -1.51 -19.07 2.51
N LEU A 459 -2.40 -20.03 2.72
CA LEU A 459 -2.01 -21.37 3.12
C LEU A 459 -1.31 -22.07 1.95
N ARG A 460 -0.06 -22.48 2.19
CA ARG A 460 0.75 -23.20 1.21
C ARG A 460 1.06 -24.60 1.74
N PRO A 461 1.18 -25.63 0.87
CA PRO A 461 1.61 -26.94 1.29
C PRO A 461 3.00 -26.86 1.94
N VAL A 462 3.15 -27.50 3.11
CA VAL A 462 4.44 -27.53 3.82
C VAL A 462 5.49 -28.18 2.92
N ARG A 463 6.58 -27.46 2.64
CA ARG A 463 7.72 -27.97 1.87
C ARG A 463 8.80 -28.50 2.81
N GLY A 464 9.65 -29.40 2.31
CA GLY A 464 10.82 -29.84 3.07
C GLY A 464 10.57 -30.88 4.17
N ARG A 465 9.51 -31.70 4.06
CA ARG A 465 9.24 -32.81 5.00
C ARG A 465 10.45 -33.71 5.24
N ASP A 466 11.30 -33.92 4.24
CA ASP A 466 12.54 -34.69 4.40
C ASP A 466 13.55 -34.04 5.35
N THR A 467 13.62 -32.70 5.37
CA THR A 467 14.50 -31.96 6.28
C THR A 467 13.96 -31.97 7.70
N THR A 468 12.64 -31.85 7.86
CA THR A 468 11.97 -32.03 9.15
C THR A 468 12.15 -33.45 9.67
N PHE A 469 12.00 -34.47 8.81
CA PHE A 469 12.25 -35.86 9.15
C PHE A 469 13.68 -36.11 9.62
N LYS A 470 14.68 -35.57 8.90
CA LYS A 470 16.09 -35.61 9.34
C LYS A 470 16.29 -34.94 10.69
N SER A 471 15.63 -33.82 10.94
CA SER A 471 15.69 -33.10 12.22
C SER A 471 15.04 -33.91 13.35
N ILE A 472 13.91 -34.58 13.08
CA ILE A 472 13.26 -35.51 14.01
C ILE A 472 14.20 -36.67 14.34
N CYS A 473 14.83 -37.31 13.34
CA CYS A 473 15.78 -38.40 13.58
C CYS A 473 16.96 -37.94 14.45
N ALA A 474 17.53 -36.77 14.16
CA ALA A 474 18.64 -36.21 14.93
C ALA A 474 18.25 -35.89 16.39
N ALA A 475 17.06 -35.32 16.60
CA ALA A 475 16.53 -35.04 17.93
C ALA A 475 16.14 -36.33 18.68
N ALA A 476 15.60 -37.34 17.98
CA ALA A 476 15.27 -38.64 18.54
C ALA A 476 16.53 -39.40 18.98
N CYS A 477 17.64 -39.34 18.22
CA CYS A 477 18.94 -39.88 18.65
C CYS A 477 19.39 -39.27 19.99
N LYS A 478 19.31 -37.94 20.11
CA LYS A 478 19.66 -37.25 21.37
C LYS A 478 18.73 -37.66 22.52
N MET A 479 17.43 -37.77 22.26
CA MET A 479 16.46 -38.21 23.27
C MET A 479 16.67 -39.67 23.69
N GLN A 480 17.08 -40.55 22.76
CA GLN A 480 17.39 -41.95 23.05
C GLN A 480 18.54 -42.07 24.05
N GLU A 481 19.61 -41.28 23.87
CA GLU A 481 20.74 -41.22 24.82
C GLU A 481 20.32 -40.71 26.20
N MET A 482 19.44 -39.69 26.24
CA MET A 482 18.91 -39.14 27.49
C MET A 482 18.01 -40.13 28.23
N LEU A 483 17.11 -40.82 27.51
CA LEU A 483 16.25 -41.86 28.08
C LEU A 483 17.06 -43.04 28.62
N ALA A 484 18.15 -43.42 27.96
CA ALA A 484 19.05 -44.48 28.45
C ALA A 484 19.72 -44.08 29.78
N LYS A 485 20.19 -42.83 29.91
CA LYS A 485 20.76 -42.29 31.14
C LYS A 485 19.71 -42.15 32.26
N PHE A 486 18.50 -41.74 31.91
CA PHE A 486 17.38 -41.60 32.84
C PHE A 486 16.95 -42.95 33.42
N ARG A 487 16.85 -43.99 32.58
CA ARG A 487 16.52 -45.36 33.01
C ARG A 487 17.59 -45.95 33.94
N ALA A 488 18.87 -45.61 33.75
CA ALA A 488 19.94 -46.05 34.65
C ALA A 488 19.85 -45.44 36.07
N SER A 489 19.11 -44.34 36.25
CA SER A 489 18.96 -43.63 37.52
C SER A 489 17.75 -44.05 38.36
N ARG A 490 16.72 -44.67 37.76
CA ARG A 490 15.54 -45.20 38.46
C ARG A 490 15.64 -46.72 38.56
N VAL A 491 15.95 -47.23 39.75
CA VAL A 491 15.88 -48.66 40.07
C VAL A 491 14.43 -49.02 40.36
N ALA A 492 13.91 -49.98 39.58
CA ALA A 492 12.74 -50.83 39.85
C ALA A 492 11.50 -50.14 40.45
N ASP A 493 10.67 -49.54 39.60
CA ASP A 493 9.23 -49.47 39.82
C ASP A 493 8.51 -49.80 38.50
N SER A 494 7.40 -50.54 38.61
CA SER A 494 6.56 -51.12 37.55
C SER A 494 6.73 -50.52 36.15
N GLU A 495 7.00 -51.35 35.14
CA GLU A 495 7.09 -50.94 33.73
C GLU A 495 5.82 -50.19 33.30
N CYS A 496 5.89 -48.86 33.29
CA CYS A 496 4.86 -48.01 32.74
C CYS A 496 4.74 -48.31 31.23
N PRO A 497 3.58 -48.79 30.74
CA PRO A 497 3.38 -49.14 29.34
C PRO A 497 3.61 -47.95 28.39
N GLU A 498 3.30 -46.73 28.84
CA GLU A 498 3.56 -45.53 28.04
C GLU A 498 5.06 -45.23 27.89
N PHE A 499 5.88 -45.53 28.91
CA PHE A 499 7.33 -45.32 28.84
C PHE A 499 8.02 -46.31 27.90
N SER A 500 7.60 -47.58 27.92
CA SER A 500 8.15 -48.60 27.00
C SER A 500 7.75 -48.32 25.55
N LYS A 501 6.50 -47.88 25.32
CA LYS A 501 6.02 -47.42 24.01
C LYS A 501 6.81 -46.21 23.51
N LEU A 502 7.02 -45.19 24.35
CA LEU A 502 7.85 -44.03 24.01
C LEU A 502 9.27 -44.44 23.63
N GLN A 503 9.90 -45.31 24.42
CA GLN A 503 11.26 -45.77 24.15
C GLN A 503 11.36 -46.53 22.81
N GLY A 504 10.34 -47.33 22.49
CA GLY A 504 10.23 -48.02 21.20
C GLY A 504 10.13 -47.06 20.02
N GLU A 505 9.23 -46.09 20.08
CA GLU A 505 9.03 -45.10 19.01
C GLU A 505 10.26 -44.19 18.83
N VAL A 506 10.89 -43.75 19.92
CA VAL A 506 12.12 -42.94 19.86
C VAL A 506 13.25 -43.73 19.18
N ARG A 507 13.38 -45.03 19.49
CA ARG A 507 14.40 -45.89 18.86
C ARG A 507 14.13 -46.10 17.37
N LEU A 508 12.87 -46.28 16.97
CA LEU A 508 12.49 -46.42 15.55
C LEU A 508 12.76 -45.12 14.78
N ALA A 509 12.42 -43.97 15.36
CA ALA A 509 12.69 -42.67 14.77
C ALA A 509 14.18 -42.34 14.67
N ALA A 510 14.97 -42.65 15.71
CA ALA A 510 16.43 -42.52 15.69
C ALA A 510 17.09 -43.37 14.60
N ALA A 511 16.52 -44.55 14.30
CA ALA A 511 16.96 -45.42 13.21
C ALA A 511 16.46 -45.01 11.82
N GLY A 512 15.69 -43.91 11.70
CA GLY A 512 15.12 -43.44 10.44
C GLY A 512 13.99 -44.32 9.88
N LYS A 513 13.40 -45.20 10.71
CA LYS A 513 12.34 -46.16 10.30
C LYS A 513 10.99 -45.92 11.00
N GLY A 514 10.93 -44.97 11.93
CA GLY A 514 9.72 -44.66 12.70
C GLY A 514 8.77 -43.73 11.95
N ASN A 515 7.46 -43.84 12.26
CA ASN A 515 6.45 -42.91 11.79
C ASN A 515 6.40 -41.69 12.76
N PRO A 516 6.69 -40.46 12.31
CA PRO A 516 6.67 -39.26 13.16
C PRO A 516 5.33 -39.05 13.89
N LYS A 517 4.22 -39.45 13.29
CA LYS A 517 2.89 -39.37 13.90
C LYS A 517 2.76 -40.24 15.15
N ASN A 518 3.29 -41.47 15.10
CA ASN A 518 3.29 -42.41 16.22
C ASN A 518 4.21 -41.91 17.34
N LEU A 519 5.39 -41.39 16.96
CA LEU A 519 6.32 -40.76 17.90
C LEU A 519 5.68 -39.56 18.62
N GLY A 520 5.03 -38.66 17.88
CA GLY A 520 4.34 -37.50 18.45
C GLY A 520 3.21 -37.90 19.41
N GLN A 521 2.44 -38.94 19.10
CA GLN A 521 1.43 -39.49 20.01
C GLN A 521 2.04 -40.07 21.28
N ALA A 522 3.13 -40.85 21.17
CA ALA A 522 3.80 -41.43 22.32
C ALA A 522 4.42 -40.35 23.24
N LEU A 523 5.00 -39.30 22.65
CA LEU A 523 5.54 -38.16 23.39
C LEU A 523 4.46 -37.39 24.15
N ARG A 524 3.32 -37.09 23.49
CA ARG A 524 2.18 -36.41 24.15
C ARG A 524 1.61 -37.23 25.30
N ALA A 525 1.46 -38.54 25.12
CA ALA A 525 1.02 -39.43 26.19
C ALA A 525 2.00 -39.44 27.38
N ALA A 526 3.31 -39.46 27.11
CA ALA A 526 4.33 -39.42 28.15
C ALA A 526 4.38 -38.10 28.92
N ILE A 527 4.12 -36.98 28.24
CA ILE A 527 4.02 -35.65 28.86
C ILE A 527 2.75 -35.56 29.73
N ALA A 528 1.59 -35.97 29.20
CA ALA A 528 0.32 -35.97 29.93
C ALA A 528 0.33 -36.90 31.15
N GLY A 529 1.02 -38.04 31.06
CA GLY A 529 1.23 -38.96 32.19
C GLY A 529 2.27 -38.49 33.21
N ASN A 530 2.87 -37.30 33.04
CA ASN A 530 3.93 -36.76 33.89
C ASN A 530 5.15 -37.71 34.05
N ILE A 531 5.41 -38.54 33.03
CA ILE A 531 6.41 -39.61 33.07
C ILE A 531 7.84 -39.06 32.93
N LEU A 532 7.99 -37.86 32.36
CA LEU A 532 9.26 -37.24 31.99
C LEU A 532 9.79 -36.21 33.01
N GLY A 533 9.18 -36.12 34.21
CA GLY A 533 9.64 -35.30 35.34
C GLY A 533 8.56 -34.39 35.94
N GLU A 534 8.53 -34.23 37.26
CA GLU A 534 7.54 -33.42 37.99
C GLU A 534 7.63 -31.93 37.63
N GLY A 535 6.54 -31.37 37.12
CA GLY A 535 6.38 -29.93 36.98
C GLY A 535 4.92 -29.57 36.86
N ASP A 536 4.38 -28.94 37.90
CA ASP A 536 3.06 -28.32 37.94
C ASP A 536 2.81 -27.46 36.67
N GLU A 537 1.58 -27.42 36.14
CA GLU A 537 1.27 -26.79 34.84
C GLU A 537 1.74 -25.32 34.74
N ALA A 538 1.82 -24.64 35.88
CA ALA A 538 2.31 -23.27 36.00
C ALA A 538 3.83 -23.12 35.76
N GLU A 539 4.62 -24.13 36.13
CA GLU A 539 6.09 -24.14 36.03
C GLU A 539 6.54 -24.41 34.57
N VAL A 540 5.78 -25.25 33.84
CA VAL A 540 6.02 -25.55 32.41
C VAL A 540 5.82 -24.31 31.53
N LYS A 541 4.80 -23.47 31.83
CA LYS A 541 4.59 -22.18 31.16
C LYS A 541 5.68 -21.14 31.48
N ARG A 542 6.25 -21.17 32.69
CA ARG A 542 7.35 -20.28 33.12
C ARG A 542 8.67 -20.65 32.44
N ARG A 543 9.01 -21.95 32.39
CA ARG A 543 10.26 -22.46 31.77
C ARG A 543 10.28 -22.34 30.23
N ARG A 544 9.13 -22.22 29.56
CA ARG A 544 9.05 -21.86 28.12
C ARG A 544 9.69 -20.50 27.80
N ARG A 545 9.83 -19.59 28.78
CA ARG A 545 10.45 -18.26 28.58
C ARG A 545 11.96 -18.23 28.82
N GLU A 546 12.55 -19.26 29.41
CA GLU A 546 13.95 -19.27 29.86
C GLU A 546 14.79 -20.37 29.19
N ALA A 547 14.48 -20.72 27.94
CA ALA A 547 15.22 -21.74 27.20
C ALA A 547 16.61 -21.25 26.74
N GLY A 548 17.52 -21.14 27.70
CA GLY A 548 18.95 -21.00 27.51
C GLY A 548 19.65 -21.66 28.69
N THR A 549 20.32 -22.77 28.44
CA THR A 549 21.26 -23.46 29.36
C THR A 549 20.67 -24.12 30.63
N ALA A 550 20.20 -25.37 30.52
CA ALA A 550 20.14 -26.29 31.67
C ALA A 550 20.73 -27.66 31.28
N LYS A 551 21.72 -28.15 32.05
CA LYS A 551 22.33 -29.48 31.93
C LYS A 551 21.98 -30.29 33.18
N GLY A 552 21.01 -31.19 33.08
CA GLY A 552 20.54 -32.09 34.13
C GLY A 552 19.32 -32.91 33.67
N PRO A 553 18.78 -33.85 34.47
CA PRO A 553 17.58 -34.64 34.16
C PRO A 553 16.33 -33.80 33.82
N ASP A 554 16.33 -32.50 34.12
CA ASP A 554 15.37 -31.48 33.67
C ASP A 554 15.37 -31.23 32.14
N ALA A 555 16.30 -31.79 31.36
CA ALA A 555 16.39 -31.57 29.91
C ALA A 555 15.47 -32.50 29.05
N LEU A 556 14.87 -33.52 29.66
CA LEU A 556 14.01 -34.49 28.96
C LEU A 556 12.68 -33.88 28.50
N LEU A 557 12.01 -33.11 29.36
CA LEU A 557 10.75 -32.45 29.02
C LEU A 557 10.94 -31.39 27.90
N PRO A 558 11.94 -30.48 27.94
CA PRO A 558 12.22 -29.59 26.83
C PRO A 558 12.52 -30.31 25.51
N MET A 559 13.28 -31.42 25.54
CA MET A 559 13.58 -32.20 24.34
C MET A 559 12.34 -32.93 23.81
N ALA A 560 11.50 -33.47 24.70
CA ALA A 560 10.24 -34.09 24.32
C ALA A 560 9.27 -33.07 23.71
N LEU A 561 9.16 -31.86 24.29
CA LEU A 561 8.37 -30.76 23.74
C LEU A 561 8.89 -30.31 22.37
N HIS A 562 10.22 -30.24 22.19
CA HIS A 562 10.82 -29.94 20.89
C HIS A 562 10.50 -31.02 19.84
N LEU A 563 10.59 -32.30 20.22
CA LEU A 563 10.21 -33.42 19.33
C LEU A 563 8.72 -33.46 19.02
N VAL A 564 7.84 -33.13 19.98
CA VAL A 564 6.40 -32.97 19.74
C VAL A 564 6.15 -31.87 18.71
N SER A 565 6.83 -30.73 18.84
CA SER A 565 6.76 -29.64 17.86
C SER A 565 7.18 -30.10 16.47
N LEU A 566 8.35 -30.74 16.35
CA LEU A 566 8.85 -31.23 15.06
C LEU A 566 7.93 -32.29 14.42
N CYS A 567 7.37 -33.20 15.23
CA CYS A 567 6.41 -34.18 14.75
C CYS A 567 5.09 -33.52 14.30
N GLY A 568 4.64 -32.47 15.00
CA GLY A 568 3.52 -31.63 14.59
C GLY A 568 3.80 -30.92 13.25
N ASP A 569 4.97 -30.32 13.10
CA ASP A 569 5.41 -29.66 11.86
C ASP A 569 5.49 -30.65 10.69
N TYR A 570 5.86 -31.90 10.94
CA TYR A 570 5.89 -32.96 9.92
C TYR A 570 4.49 -33.40 9.47
N ASP A 571 3.56 -33.53 10.41
CA ASP A 571 2.17 -33.92 10.14
C ASP A 571 1.35 -32.76 9.52
N ARG A 572 1.84 -31.53 9.63
CA ARG A 572 1.21 -30.35 9.04
C ARG A 572 1.14 -30.46 7.51
N ILE A 573 -0.06 -30.24 6.97
CA ILE A 573 -0.32 -30.29 5.53
C ILE A 573 -0.12 -28.91 4.90
N PHE A 574 -0.60 -27.86 5.58
CA PHE A 574 -0.54 -26.48 5.13
C PHE A 574 0.08 -25.57 6.18
N GLU A 575 0.96 -24.68 5.75
CA GLU A 575 1.49 -23.57 6.55
C GLU A 575 1.06 -22.22 5.99
N TRP A 576 0.90 -21.24 6.86
CA TRP A 576 0.64 -19.87 6.43
C TRP A 576 1.94 -19.22 5.96
N ALA A 577 1.94 -18.69 4.74
CA ALA A 577 2.99 -17.83 4.23
C ALA A 577 2.44 -16.42 4.09
N ASP A 578 3.06 -15.44 4.76
CA ASP A 578 2.70 -14.05 4.62
C ASP A 578 2.97 -13.55 3.19
N GLY A 579 2.09 -12.69 2.69
CA GLY A 579 2.23 -12.05 1.39
C GLY A 579 3.14 -10.83 1.44
N ALA A 580 3.49 -10.30 0.26
CA ALA A 580 4.47 -9.23 0.13
C ALA A 580 4.07 -7.95 0.89
N LEU A 581 2.77 -7.66 0.99
CA LEU A 581 2.26 -6.52 1.75
C LEU A 581 2.49 -6.72 3.26
N VAL A 582 2.11 -7.88 3.80
CA VAL A 582 2.22 -8.18 5.23
C VAL A 582 3.67 -8.16 5.68
N GLU A 583 4.56 -8.74 4.88
CA GLU A 583 6.00 -8.69 5.17
C GLU A 583 6.53 -7.25 5.17
N ALA A 584 6.15 -6.42 4.19
CA ALA A 584 6.56 -5.02 4.12
C ALA A 584 6.03 -4.21 5.31
N MET A 585 4.78 -4.44 5.74
CA MET A 585 4.19 -3.80 6.91
C MET A 585 4.94 -4.15 8.20
N ARG A 586 5.29 -5.43 8.40
CA ARG A 586 6.03 -5.90 9.59
C ARG A 586 7.47 -5.41 9.63
N ALA A 587 8.15 -5.38 8.49
CA ALA A 587 9.52 -4.87 8.39
C ALA A 587 9.59 -3.33 8.45
N GLY A 588 8.50 -2.65 8.08
CA GLY A 588 8.48 -1.20 7.92
C GLY A 588 9.25 -0.72 6.69
N GLY A 589 9.25 -1.54 5.63
CA GLY A 589 9.84 -1.22 4.33
C GLY A 589 8.85 -0.55 3.38
N ALA A 590 9.19 -0.53 2.09
CA ALA A 590 8.29 -0.05 1.05
C ALA A 590 7.55 -1.21 0.34
N PHE A 591 6.32 -0.96 -0.08
CA PHE A 591 5.55 -1.86 -0.94
C PHE A 591 5.09 -1.12 -2.19
N LEU A 592 5.34 -1.69 -3.37
CA LEU A 592 4.91 -1.16 -4.66
C LEU A 592 3.92 -2.12 -5.31
N VAL A 593 2.72 -1.62 -5.58
CA VAL A 593 1.70 -2.30 -6.39
C VAL A 593 1.79 -1.76 -7.81
N ASP A 594 2.44 -2.52 -8.70
CA ASP A 594 2.60 -2.13 -10.10
C ASP A 594 1.38 -2.53 -10.93
N GLU A 595 0.97 -1.66 -11.87
CA GLU A 595 -0.21 -1.84 -12.72
C GLU A 595 -1.51 -2.17 -11.95
N ILE A 596 -1.75 -1.47 -10.84
CA ILE A 596 -2.87 -1.73 -9.91
C ILE A 596 -4.24 -1.77 -10.63
N SER A 597 -4.40 -1.08 -11.76
CA SER A 597 -5.63 -1.07 -12.59
C SER A 597 -5.97 -2.40 -13.26
N LEU A 598 -5.06 -3.37 -13.26
CA LEU A 598 -5.28 -4.70 -13.83
C LEU A 598 -5.88 -5.69 -12.83
N ALA A 599 -5.77 -5.42 -11.53
CA ALA A 599 -6.40 -6.22 -10.50
C ALA A 599 -7.90 -5.91 -10.42
N GLU A 600 -8.70 -6.88 -9.98
CA GLU A 600 -10.11 -6.67 -9.73
C GLU A 600 -10.34 -5.72 -8.54
N ASP A 601 -11.39 -4.89 -8.62
CA ASP A 601 -11.72 -3.91 -7.57
C ASP A 601 -11.88 -4.60 -6.19
N SER A 602 -12.40 -5.82 -6.18
CA SER A 602 -12.60 -6.65 -4.99
C SER A 602 -11.32 -6.96 -4.21
N VAL A 603 -10.26 -7.30 -4.94
CA VAL A 603 -8.93 -7.57 -4.38
C VAL A 603 -8.32 -6.28 -3.83
N LEU A 604 -8.48 -5.19 -4.56
CA LEU A 604 -7.96 -3.87 -4.15
C LEU A 604 -8.70 -3.31 -2.94
N GLU A 605 -9.98 -3.65 -2.76
CA GLU A 605 -10.76 -3.24 -1.60
C GLU A 605 -10.22 -3.83 -0.29
N ARG A 606 -9.46 -4.94 -0.31
CA ARG A 606 -8.72 -5.43 0.87
C ARG A 606 -7.59 -4.49 1.30
N LEU A 607 -7.10 -3.63 0.41
CA LEU A 607 -6.09 -2.61 0.75
C LEU A 607 -6.69 -1.40 1.47
N ASN A 608 -8.02 -1.27 1.50
CA ASN A 608 -8.70 -0.10 2.06
C ASN A 608 -8.27 0.22 3.50
N SER A 609 -8.12 -0.80 4.36
CA SER A 609 -7.70 -0.58 5.75
C SER A 609 -6.24 -0.15 5.88
N VAL A 610 -5.38 -0.61 4.97
CA VAL A 610 -3.96 -0.24 4.92
C VAL A 610 -3.77 1.18 4.39
N LEU A 611 -4.69 1.65 3.53
CA LEU A 611 -4.71 3.01 2.99
C LEU A 611 -5.26 4.06 3.96
N GLU A 612 -5.82 3.65 5.10
CA GLU A 612 -6.20 4.57 6.16
C GLU A 612 -4.99 4.92 7.05
N PRO A 613 -5.02 6.06 7.79
CA PRO A 613 -3.87 6.53 8.59
C PRO A 613 -3.33 5.54 9.64
N GLU A 614 -4.11 4.53 10.01
CA GLU A 614 -3.72 3.51 10.99
C GLU A 614 -2.82 2.43 10.39
N HIS A 615 -2.80 2.30 9.05
CA HIS A 615 -2.06 1.29 8.30
C HIS A 615 -2.19 -0.11 8.92
N SER A 616 -3.44 -0.54 9.15
CA SER A 616 -3.75 -1.81 9.80
C SER A 616 -4.43 -2.78 8.84
N LEU A 617 -4.13 -4.06 8.97
CA LEU A 617 -4.75 -5.13 8.20
C LEU A 617 -5.15 -6.27 9.14
N LEU A 618 -6.40 -6.69 9.06
CA LEU A 618 -6.88 -7.88 9.77
C LEU A 618 -6.62 -9.11 8.88
N LEU A 619 -5.85 -10.08 9.39
CA LEU A 619 -5.59 -11.34 8.69
C LEU A 619 -6.68 -12.36 9.05
N ALA A 620 -7.82 -12.28 8.37
CA ALA A 620 -8.95 -13.18 8.62
C ALA A 620 -8.68 -14.60 8.10
N GLU A 621 -7.88 -14.71 7.04
CA GLU A 621 -7.56 -15.95 6.33
C GLU A 621 -6.49 -16.78 7.04
N LYS A 622 -5.72 -16.15 7.94
CA LYS A 622 -4.63 -16.80 8.65
C LYS A 622 -5.16 -17.69 9.78
N PRO A 623 -4.85 -19.01 9.77
CA PRO A 623 -5.19 -19.88 10.88
C PRO A 623 -4.56 -19.37 12.17
N LEU A 624 -5.37 -19.19 13.21
CA LEU A 624 -4.85 -18.66 14.47
C LEU A 624 -4.17 -19.75 15.28
N THR A 625 -3.05 -19.37 15.86
CA THR A 625 -2.31 -20.12 16.88
C THR A 625 -2.73 -19.60 18.26
N GLY A 626 -4.03 -19.64 18.58
CA GLY A 626 -4.57 -19.11 19.84
C GLY A 626 -5.98 -18.54 19.72
N ALA A 627 -6.38 -17.74 20.73
CA ALA A 627 -7.74 -17.17 20.82
C ALA A 627 -7.93 -15.87 20.02
N ASP A 628 -6.85 -15.12 19.77
CA ASP A 628 -6.93 -13.73 19.29
C ASP A 628 -6.73 -13.62 17.77
N LEU A 629 -7.47 -12.71 17.14
CA LEU A 629 -7.29 -12.31 15.74
C LEU A 629 -5.94 -11.62 15.54
N GLU A 630 -5.22 -11.96 14.48
CA GLU A 630 -4.01 -11.21 14.12
C GLU A 630 -4.37 -9.94 13.35
N VAL A 631 -4.20 -8.79 14.01
CA VAL A 631 -4.22 -7.48 13.36
C VAL A 631 -2.79 -7.01 13.16
N VAL A 632 -2.35 -6.96 11.90
CA VAL A 632 -1.04 -6.43 11.54
C VAL A 632 -1.11 -4.92 11.46
N LYS A 633 -0.40 -4.24 12.35
CA LYS A 633 -0.19 -2.79 12.29
C LYS A 633 1.16 -2.50 11.66
N ALA A 634 1.17 -1.73 10.57
CA ALA A 634 2.42 -1.36 9.90
C ALA A 634 3.30 -0.50 10.81
N ARG A 635 4.62 -0.66 10.68
CA ARG A 635 5.56 0.24 11.35
C ARG A 635 5.45 1.66 10.77
N PRO A 636 5.76 2.73 11.55
CA PRO A 636 5.69 4.11 11.05
C PRO A 636 6.57 4.42 9.82
N SER A 637 7.61 3.61 9.56
CA SER A 637 8.48 3.73 8.39
C SER A 637 7.90 3.09 7.13
N PHE A 638 6.81 2.33 7.22
CA PHE A 638 6.17 1.67 6.08
C PHE A 638 5.71 2.69 5.03
N ARG A 639 5.97 2.42 3.76
CA ARG A 639 5.52 3.26 2.63
C ARG A 639 4.83 2.44 1.57
N LEU A 640 3.74 2.98 1.02
CA LEU A 640 2.94 2.33 0.00
C LEU A 640 2.93 3.17 -1.28
N PHE A 641 3.31 2.53 -2.38
CA PHE A 641 3.29 3.10 -3.72
C PHE A 641 2.40 2.25 -4.61
N ALA A 642 1.69 2.90 -5.53
CA ALA A 642 0.95 2.24 -6.59
C ALA A 642 1.19 2.96 -7.91
N THR A 643 1.18 2.23 -9.01
CA THR A 643 1.32 2.78 -10.36
C THR A 643 0.19 2.23 -11.24
N MET A 644 -0.27 3.04 -12.18
CA MET A 644 -1.17 2.59 -13.24
C MET A 644 -1.00 3.45 -14.48
N ASN A 645 -1.60 2.97 -15.56
CA ASN A 645 -1.84 3.78 -16.73
C ASN A 645 -3.21 4.46 -16.64
N PRO A 646 -3.41 5.60 -17.33
CA PRO A 646 -4.73 6.23 -17.42
C PRO A 646 -5.76 5.28 -18.04
N GLY A 647 -7.03 5.42 -17.62
CA GLY A 647 -8.12 4.62 -18.19
C GLY A 647 -8.38 4.97 -19.67
N GLY A 648 -8.61 3.94 -20.49
CA GLY A 648 -8.78 4.06 -21.94
C GLY A 648 -7.88 3.10 -22.73
N ASP A 649 -6.79 2.63 -22.12
CA ASP A 649 -5.92 1.58 -22.66
C ASP A 649 -6.60 0.20 -22.63
N PHE A 650 -6.29 -0.65 -23.61
CA PHE A 650 -6.90 -1.98 -23.76
C PHE A 650 -6.78 -2.82 -22.47
N GLY A 651 -7.92 -3.18 -21.88
CA GLY A 651 -8.00 -3.99 -20.67
C GLY A 651 -7.72 -3.25 -19.35
N LYS A 652 -7.46 -1.94 -19.35
CA LYS A 652 -7.16 -1.15 -18.15
C LYS A 652 -8.39 -0.37 -17.67
N ARG A 653 -8.85 -0.65 -16.46
CA ARG A 653 -10.02 0.01 -15.85
C ARG A 653 -9.57 1.21 -15.02
N GLU A 654 -10.40 2.26 -14.96
CA GLU A 654 -10.18 3.28 -13.94
C GLU A 654 -10.56 2.73 -12.56
N LEU A 655 -9.69 2.88 -11.57
CA LEU A 655 -10.03 2.57 -10.19
C LEU A 655 -11.27 3.33 -9.71
N SER A 656 -11.99 2.71 -8.78
CA SER A 656 -13.12 3.34 -8.10
C SER A 656 -12.73 4.70 -7.49
N PRO A 657 -13.58 5.74 -7.55
CA PRO A 657 -13.27 7.04 -6.97
C PRO A 657 -12.97 6.97 -5.47
N ALA A 658 -13.59 6.02 -4.75
CA ALA A 658 -13.36 5.83 -3.33
C ALA A 658 -11.94 5.36 -3.03
N LEU A 659 -11.43 4.38 -3.79
CA LEU A 659 -10.07 3.87 -3.65
C LEU A 659 -9.04 4.92 -4.09
N ARG A 660 -9.25 5.56 -5.24
CA ARG A 660 -8.38 6.65 -5.75
C ARG A 660 -8.19 7.76 -4.72
N ASN A 661 -9.28 8.20 -4.09
CA ASN A 661 -9.22 9.26 -3.09
C ASN A 661 -8.38 8.87 -1.88
N ARG A 662 -8.11 7.58 -1.61
CA ARG A 662 -7.24 7.16 -0.50
C ARG A 662 -5.74 7.28 -0.81
N PHE A 663 -5.37 7.45 -2.07
CA PHE A 663 -4.02 7.80 -2.49
C PHE A 663 -3.85 9.31 -2.69
N THR A 664 -2.62 9.78 -2.55
CA THR A 664 -2.15 11.03 -3.14
C THR A 664 -1.79 10.74 -4.59
N GLU A 665 -2.63 11.20 -5.51
CA GLU A 665 -2.50 10.97 -6.95
C GLU A 665 -1.46 11.91 -7.55
N ILE A 666 -0.57 11.38 -8.39
CA ILE A 666 0.45 12.12 -9.12
C ILE A 666 0.29 11.79 -10.60
N TRP A 667 0.02 12.81 -11.41
CA TRP A 667 0.03 12.67 -12.85
C TRP A 667 1.47 12.72 -13.37
N VAL A 668 1.85 11.70 -14.12
CA VAL A 668 3.15 11.58 -14.78
C VAL A 668 2.97 11.92 -16.25
N GLU A 669 3.64 12.99 -16.66
CA GLU A 669 3.58 13.49 -18.02
C GLU A 669 4.33 12.55 -18.97
N PRO A 670 3.80 12.34 -20.20
CA PRO A 670 4.55 11.65 -21.23
C PRO A 670 5.81 12.45 -21.58
N ILE A 671 6.87 11.75 -21.97
CA ILE A 671 8.11 12.40 -22.39
C ILE A 671 7.90 13.01 -23.77
N ASP A 672 8.06 14.33 -23.86
CA ASP A 672 8.05 15.04 -25.13
C ASP A 672 9.40 14.87 -25.85
N PHE A 673 9.39 14.15 -26.98
CA PHE A 673 10.58 13.88 -27.79
C PHE A 673 11.16 15.13 -28.47
N SER A 674 10.43 16.25 -28.49
CA SER A 674 10.94 17.53 -28.98
C SER A 674 11.89 18.22 -27.99
N THR A 675 11.87 17.81 -26.72
CA THR A 675 12.64 18.47 -25.67
C THR A 675 14.10 18.04 -25.63
N LYS A 676 14.96 18.95 -25.19
CA LYS A 676 16.37 18.64 -24.90
C LYS A 676 16.51 17.59 -23.79
N GLU A 677 15.55 17.49 -22.88
CA GLU A 677 15.55 16.51 -21.80
C GLU A 677 15.49 15.06 -22.32
N ALA A 678 14.65 14.82 -23.33
CA ALA A 678 14.57 13.52 -23.99
C ALA A 678 15.89 13.20 -24.72
N GLU A 679 16.49 14.20 -25.36
CA GLU A 679 17.79 14.06 -26.04
C GLU A 679 18.89 13.70 -25.05
N ASP A 680 19.01 14.42 -23.93
CA ASP A 680 20.00 14.15 -22.88
C ASP A 680 19.81 12.74 -22.28
N LEU A 681 18.55 12.30 -22.09
CA LEU A 681 18.23 10.96 -21.61
C LEU A 681 18.76 9.87 -22.56
N VAL A 682 18.48 9.98 -23.85
CA VAL A 682 18.94 8.99 -24.86
C VAL A 682 20.45 9.07 -25.07
N ALA A 683 21.00 10.28 -25.11
CA ALA A 683 22.43 10.53 -25.29
C ALA A 683 23.29 9.85 -24.22
N THR A 684 22.84 9.84 -22.96
CA THR A 684 23.59 9.18 -21.87
C THR A 684 23.66 7.66 -21.99
N GLN A 685 22.74 7.05 -22.75
CA GLN A 685 22.76 5.60 -23.01
C GLN A 685 23.62 5.24 -24.23
N LEU A 686 24.07 6.24 -24.99
CA LEU A 686 24.81 6.06 -26.24
C LEU A 686 26.29 6.35 -26.08
N SER A 687 27.11 5.54 -26.74
CA SER A 687 28.53 5.82 -26.99
C SER A 687 28.72 7.01 -27.93
N TRP A 688 27.72 7.28 -28.78
CA TRP A 688 27.68 8.36 -29.76
C TRP A 688 26.47 9.27 -29.49
N PRO A 689 26.57 10.22 -28.53
CA PRO A 689 25.47 11.11 -28.13
C PRO A 689 24.78 11.85 -29.27
N LEU A 690 25.52 12.15 -30.36
CA LEU A 690 25.04 12.84 -31.55
C LEU A 690 23.89 12.11 -32.27
N LEU A 691 23.74 10.80 -32.06
CA LEU A 691 22.66 10.00 -32.65
C LEU A 691 21.33 10.18 -31.90
N ALA A 692 21.32 10.71 -30.68
CA ALA A 692 20.12 10.83 -29.85
C ALA A 692 19.01 11.66 -30.51
N ARG A 693 19.35 12.85 -31.05
CA ARG A 693 18.38 13.74 -31.70
C ARG A 693 17.79 13.11 -32.98
N PRO A 694 18.58 12.57 -33.93
CA PRO A 694 18.05 11.82 -35.06
C PRO A 694 17.08 10.70 -34.67
N MET A 695 17.42 9.91 -33.64
CA MET A 695 16.55 8.82 -33.16
C MET A 695 15.19 9.34 -32.70
N LEU A 696 15.18 10.40 -31.87
CA LEU A 696 13.96 11.01 -31.34
C LEU A 696 13.10 11.65 -32.45
N ASP A 697 13.72 12.34 -33.40
CA ASP A 697 13.02 12.92 -34.54
C ASP A 697 12.37 11.86 -35.43
N CYS A 698 13.07 10.74 -35.66
CA CYS A 698 12.52 9.62 -36.40
C CYS A 698 11.28 9.04 -35.73
N VAL A 699 11.33 8.80 -34.42
CA VAL A 699 10.21 8.23 -33.67
C VAL A 699 9.07 9.25 -33.54
N SER A 700 9.37 10.54 -33.35
CA SER A 700 8.37 11.61 -33.35
C SER A 700 7.63 11.69 -34.68
N TRP A 701 8.35 11.58 -35.80
CA TRP A 701 7.74 11.54 -37.13
C TRP A 701 6.84 10.31 -37.31
N PHE A 702 7.28 9.15 -36.80
CA PHE A 702 6.53 7.90 -36.87
C PHE A 702 5.25 7.95 -36.03
N ASN A 703 5.34 8.41 -34.78
CA ASN A 703 4.23 8.48 -33.83
C ASN A 703 3.06 9.36 -34.30
N GLN A 704 3.34 10.39 -35.09
CA GLN A 704 2.30 11.25 -35.67
C GLN A 704 1.44 10.52 -36.72
N ARG A 705 1.87 9.35 -37.20
CA ARG A 705 1.32 8.66 -38.39
C ARG A 705 0.78 7.26 -38.10
N VAL A 706 0.85 6.81 -36.86
CA VAL A 706 0.38 5.49 -36.42
C VAL A 706 -0.68 5.60 -35.33
N LEU A 707 -1.54 4.59 -35.23
CA LEU A 707 -2.58 4.52 -34.20
C LEU A 707 -2.02 4.24 -32.80
N HIS A 708 -0.96 3.42 -32.71
CA HIS A 708 -0.28 3.13 -31.44
C HIS A 708 1.14 3.72 -31.47
N PRO A 709 1.35 4.89 -30.85
CA PRO A 709 2.65 5.54 -30.83
C PRO A 709 3.65 4.70 -30.00
N LEU A 710 4.90 4.73 -30.42
CA LEU A 710 6.02 4.14 -29.69
C LEU A 710 6.38 5.04 -28.50
N SER A 711 6.74 4.43 -27.39
CA SER A 711 7.15 5.14 -26.18
C SER A 711 8.66 5.38 -26.17
N ILE A 712 9.15 6.08 -25.14
CA ILE A 712 10.59 6.23 -24.91
C ILE A 712 11.30 4.89 -24.73
N ARG A 713 10.58 3.84 -24.30
CA ARG A 713 11.15 2.50 -24.08
C ARG A 713 11.74 1.93 -25.36
N GLU A 714 11.04 2.10 -26.48
CA GLU A 714 11.50 1.66 -27.80
C GLU A 714 12.75 2.42 -28.24
N VAL A 715 12.81 3.74 -27.99
CA VAL A 715 14.00 4.55 -28.28
C VAL A 715 15.20 4.15 -27.41
N LEU A 716 14.98 3.86 -26.12
CA LEU A 716 16.02 3.39 -25.22
C LEU A 716 16.50 1.98 -25.57
N ALA A 717 15.61 1.11 -26.06
CA ALA A 717 15.99 -0.20 -26.58
C ALA A 717 16.86 -0.07 -27.84
N TRP A 718 16.49 0.84 -28.76
CA TRP A 718 17.32 1.18 -29.92
C TRP A 718 18.69 1.73 -29.48
N ALA A 719 18.73 2.62 -28.48
CA ALA A 719 19.98 3.15 -27.95
C ALA A 719 20.86 2.05 -27.32
N ALA A 720 20.25 1.16 -26.53
CA ALA A 720 20.94 0.02 -25.92
C ALA A 720 21.49 -0.95 -26.98
N PHE A 721 20.76 -1.18 -28.07
CA PHE A 721 21.23 -1.96 -29.20
C PHE A 721 22.51 -1.36 -29.78
N VAL A 722 22.48 -0.08 -30.17
CA VAL A 722 23.66 0.65 -30.71
C VAL A 722 24.83 0.60 -29.72
N GLN A 723 24.56 0.78 -28.43
CA GLN A 723 25.58 0.71 -27.37
C GLN A 723 26.25 -0.66 -27.26
N SER A 724 25.47 -1.74 -27.42
CA SER A 724 25.95 -3.12 -27.29
C SER A 724 26.78 -3.57 -28.50
N THR A 725 26.50 -3.03 -29.69
CA THR A 725 27.10 -3.45 -30.96
C THR A 725 28.22 -2.52 -31.46
N ALA A 726 28.30 -1.30 -30.94
CA ALA A 726 29.34 -0.31 -31.25
C ALA A 726 29.90 0.42 -30.00
N PRO A 727 30.55 -0.29 -29.05
CA PRO A 727 31.08 0.34 -27.83
C PRO A 727 32.29 1.25 -28.10
N ALA A 728 32.26 2.51 -27.64
CA ALA A 728 33.31 3.51 -27.88
C ALA A 728 34.65 3.29 -27.13
N LYS A 729 34.86 2.15 -26.45
CA LYS A 729 36.08 1.93 -25.67
C LYS A 729 37.11 1.12 -26.45
N THR A 730 37.86 1.78 -27.32
CA THR A 730 39.32 1.63 -27.34
C THR A 730 39.99 2.77 -28.10
N VAL A 731 41.14 3.15 -27.56
CA VAL A 731 42.01 4.28 -27.90
C VAL A 731 42.35 4.31 -29.40
N LYS A 732 42.11 5.47 -30.04
CA LYS A 732 42.29 5.81 -31.47
C LYS A 732 41.25 5.19 -32.41
N LEU A 733 40.17 5.93 -32.69
CA LEU A 733 39.11 5.52 -33.62
C LEU A 733 39.55 5.80 -35.08
N PRO A 734 39.58 4.80 -35.98
CA PRO A 734 39.56 5.01 -37.43
C PRO A 734 38.15 5.44 -37.88
N GLU A 735 38.03 6.05 -39.06
CA GLU A 735 36.75 6.42 -39.71
C GLU A 735 35.71 5.28 -39.70
N SER A 736 36.17 4.02 -39.74
CA SER A 736 35.35 2.80 -39.70
C SER A 736 34.49 2.58 -38.44
N SER A 737 34.80 3.24 -37.32
CA SER A 737 34.01 3.09 -36.08
C SER A 737 32.75 3.96 -36.08
N PHE A 738 32.76 5.07 -36.82
CA PHE A 738 31.59 5.93 -36.99
C PHE A 738 30.63 5.37 -38.03
N GLU A 739 31.16 4.81 -39.13
CA GLU A 739 30.37 4.08 -40.14
C GLU A 739 29.58 2.93 -39.52
N ARG A 740 30.23 2.16 -38.62
CA ARG A 740 29.56 1.12 -37.85
C ARG A 740 28.46 1.67 -36.93
N ALA A 741 28.65 2.84 -36.34
CA ALA A 741 27.61 3.46 -35.50
C ALA A 741 26.38 3.87 -36.32
N VAL A 742 26.59 4.37 -37.55
CA VAL A 742 25.53 4.67 -38.52
C VAL A 742 24.82 3.40 -38.97
N GLU A 743 25.56 2.34 -39.29
CA GLU A 743 25.01 1.04 -39.66
C GLU A 743 24.12 0.49 -38.53
N MET A 744 24.61 0.52 -37.29
CA MET A 744 23.83 0.08 -36.12
C MET A 744 22.63 1.01 -35.82
N TYR A 745 22.74 2.30 -36.10
CA TYR A 745 21.59 3.22 -36.06
C TYR A 745 20.52 2.77 -37.05
N MET A 746 20.89 2.50 -38.31
CA MET A 746 19.94 2.05 -39.33
C MET A 746 19.30 0.72 -38.97
N HIS A 747 20.09 -0.28 -38.55
CA HIS A 747 19.58 -1.58 -38.13
C HIS A 747 18.63 -1.47 -36.93
N GLY A 748 19.01 -0.74 -35.89
CA GLY A 748 18.14 -0.55 -34.73
C GLY A 748 16.87 0.23 -35.07
N GLY A 749 16.94 1.19 -36.00
CA GLY A 749 15.80 1.91 -36.54
C GLY A 749 14.83 1.00 -37.29
N CYS A 750 15.35 0.06 -38.09
CA CYS A 750 14.53 -0.97 -38.73
C CYS A 750 13.85 -1.88 -37.71
N MET A 751 14.62 -2.43 -36.75
CA MET A 751 14.07 -3.30 -35.70
C MET A 751 12.99 -2.61 -34.85
N THR A 752 13.08 -1.28 -34.70
CA THR A 752 12.15 -0.52 -33.86
C THR A 752 10.95 0.00 -34.63
N LEU A 753 11.16 0.56 -35.83
CA LEU A 753 10.13 1.26 -36.60
C LEU A 753 9.54 0.37 -37.70
N VAL A 754 10.38 -0.32 -38.48
CA VAL A 754 9.94 -1.13 -39.62
C VAL A 754 9.22 -2.39 -39.14
N ASP A 755 9.80 -3.12 -38.18
CA ASP A 755 9.20 -4.35 -37.67
C ASP A 755 7.91 -4.09 -36.89
N SER A 756 7.76 -2.89 -36.31
CA SER A 756 6.53 -2.50 -35.61
C SER A 756 5.30 -2.44 -36.53
N LEU A 757 5.49 -2.24 -37.84
CA LEU A 757 4.40 -2.30 -38.83
C LEU A 757 3.77 -3.70 -38.90
N GLY A 758 4.57 -4.75 -38.70
CA GLY A 758 4.11 -6.14 -38.67
C GLY A 758 3.26 -6.50 -37.44
N LEU A 759 3.30 -5.66 -36.39
CA LEU A 759 2.58 -5.85 -35.12
C LEU A 759 1.22 -5.13 -35.08
N GLY A 760 0.76 -4.58 -36.21
CA GLY A 760 -0.57 -3.94 -36.32
C GLY A 760 -0.56 -2.41 -36.38
N ASN A 761 0.62 -1.77 -36.40
CA ASN A 761 0.74 -0.34 -36.65
C ASN A 761 0.60 -0.04 -38.15
N GLN A 762 -0.62 0.13 -38.64
CA GLN A 762 -0.85 0.60 -40.01
C GLN A 762 -0.56 2.10 -40.08
N LEU A 763 0.34 2.49 -40.99
CA LEU A 763 0.54 3.90 -41.35
C LEU A 763 -0.68 4.38 -42.14
N VAL A 764 -1.15 5.59 -41.87
CA VAL A 764 -2.25 6.18 -42.65
C VAL A 764 -1.73 6.50 -44.06
N ASP A 765 -2.08 5.65 -45.02
CA ASP A 765 -1.43 5.51 -46.34
C ASP A 765 -1.45 6.78 -47.24
N THR A 766 -2.29 7.76 -46.98
CA THR A 766 -2.47 8.92 -47.88
C THR A 766 -1.36 9.97 -47.79
N GLU A 767 -0.69 10.15 -46.64
CA GLU A 767 0.40 11.14 -46.51
C GLU A 767 1.79 10.58 -46.87
N CYS A 768 2.04 9.30 -46.62
CA CYS A 768 3.33 8.66 -46.91
C CYS A 768 3.57 8.51 -48.41
N VAL A 769 2.52 8.25 -49.19
CA VAL A 769 2.57 8.19 -50.66
C VAL A 769 2.94 9.55 -51.26
N ALA A 770 2.38 10.64 -50.73
CA ALA A 770 2.65 12.00 -51.22
C ALA A 770 4.08 12.46 -50.91
N LEU A 771 4.64 12.10 -49.75
CA LEU A 771 6.03 12.41 -49.37
C LEU A 771 7.05 11.60 -50.19
N TYR A 772 6.78 10.31 -50.45
CA TYR A 772 7.62 9.49 -51.32
C TYR A 772 7.62 10.05 -52.76
N GLN A 773 6.44 10.39 -53.29
CA GLN A 773 6.29 10.96 -54.63
C GLN A 773 7.02 12.31 -54.77
N LYS A 774 7.02 13.16 -53.74
CA LYS A 774 7.74 14.45 -53.75
C LYS A 774 9.27 14.32 -53.70
N SER A 775 9.81 13.28 -53.06
CA SER A 775 11.27 13.08 -52.94
C SER A 775 11.87 12.26 -54.10
N ALA A 776 11.07 11.39 -54.73
CA ALA A 776 11.49 10.58 -55.86
C ALA A 776 11.79 11.40 -57.12
N ASP A 777 11.28 12.63 -57.21
CA ASP A 777 11.50 13.53 -58.34
C ASP A 777 12.89 14.20 -58.34
N GLU A 778 13.67 14.14 -57.25
CA GLU A 778 14.95 14.88 -57.17
C GLU A 778 16.24 14.05 -57.12
N THR A 779 16.27 12.74 -56.83
CA THR A 779 17.48 11.94 -57.12
C THR A 779 17.28 10.42 -56.97
N CYS A 780 17.68 9.68 -58.00
CA CYS A 780 17.94 8.23 -58.04
C CYS A 780 16.74 7.29 -57.79
N SER A 781 16.15 6.76 -58.87
CA SER A 781 15.23 5.62 -58.84
C SER A 781 15.98 4.33 -58.44
N MET A 782 16.09 4.05 -57.14
CA MET A 782 16.56 2.74 -56.68
C MET A 782 15.40 1.73 -56.70
N ASN A 783 15.54 0.68 -57.51
CA ASN A 783 14.67 -0.49 -57.51
C ASN A 783 14.91 -1.33 -56.24
N SER A 784 14.35 -0.91 -55.10
CA SER A 784 14.25 -1.75 -53.91
C SER A 784 13.03 -2.68 -54.05
N GLY A 785 13.15 -3.73 -54.87
CA GLY A 785 12.09 -4.72 -55.05
C GLY A 785 11.82 -5.50 -53.77
N GLY A 786 10.64 -5.35 -53.18
CA GLY A 786 10.18 -6.14 -52.03
C GLY A 786 9.63 -5.35 -50.84
N LEU A 787 9.98 -4.06 -50.71
CA LEU A 787 9.54 -3.22 -49.58
C LEU A 787 8.24 -2.47 -49.88
N SER A 788 7.36 -2.39 -48.87
CA SER A 788 6.15 -1.58 -48.92
C SER A 788 6.49 -0.08 -49.02
N VAL A 789 5.52 0.73 -49.46
CA VAL A 789 5.68 2.21 -49.52
C VAL A 789 5.96 2.77 -48.13
N ALA A 790 5.27 2.23 -47.12
CA ALA A 790 5.47 2.53 -45.71
C ALA A 790 6.92 2.26 -45.23
N GLN A 791 7.46 1.08 -45.54
CA GLN A 791 8.83 0.71 -45.17
C GLN A 791 9.87 1.63 -45.81
N ARG A 792 9.68 1.97 -47.10
CA ARG A 792 10.55 2.92 -47.80
C ARG A 792 10.50 4.33 -47.21
N ALA A 793 9.31 4.81 -46.83
CA ALA A 793 9.16 6.11 -46.19
C ALA A 793 9.88 6.18 -44.82
N ILE A 794 9.83 5.11 -44.03
CA ILE A 794 10.57 5.01 -42.75
C ILE A 794 12.08 5.05 -42.99
N LEU A 795 12.60 4.25 -43.93
CA LEU A 795 14.02 4.23 -44.27
C LEU A 795 14.52 5.59 -44.75
N TRP A 796 13.73 6.27 -45.60
CA TRP A 796 14.07 7.61 -46.06
C TRP A 796 14.10 8.63 -44.92
N ASN A 797 13.15 8.54 -43.99
CA ASN A 797 13.14 9.38 -42.80
C ASN A 797 14.38 9.13 -41.91
N LEU A 798 14.76 7.87 -41.69
CA LEU A 798 15.97 7.51 -40.92
C LEU A 798 17.23 8.19 -41.49
N LEU A 799 17.41 8.14 -42.80
CA LEU A 799 18.53 8.79 -43.50
C LEU A 799 18.42 10.30 -43.47
N GLY A 800 17.23 10.84 -43.71
CA GLY A 800 16.99 12.28 -43.75
C GLY A 800 17.29 12.97 -42.43
N GLN A 801 17.02 12.32 -41.29
CA GLN A 801 17.40 12.88 -39.98
C GLN A 801 18.91 12.84 -39.72
N LEU A 802 19.60 11.80 -40.22
CA LEU A 802 21.07 11.73 -40.16
C LEU A 802 21.73 12.82 -41.02
N ASP A 803 21.22 13.08 -42.23
CA ASP A 803 21.75 14.11 -43.12
C ASP A 803 21.56 15.51 -42.53
N ARG A 804 20.36 15.80 -41.98
CA ARG A 804 20.04 17.07 -41.30
C ARG A 804 20.91 17.34 -40.09
N SER A 805 21.39 16.30 -39.40
CA SER A 805 22.30 16.47 -38.26
C SER A 805 23.71 16.95 -38.67
N GLY A 806 24.02 16.99 -39.98
CA GLY A 806 25.30 17.44 -40.49
C GLY A 806 26.45 16.45 -40.30
N LEU A 807 26.13 15.22 -39.90
CA LEU A 807 27.09 14.12 -39.70
C LEU A 807 27.68 13.59 -41.03
N PHE A 808 27.06 13.90 -42.17
CA PHE A 808 27.37 13.37 -43.51
C PHE A 808 27.91 14.41 -44.50
N LYS A 809 28.64 15.42 -44.05
CA LYS A 809 29.08 16.50 -44.95
C LYS A 809 29.96 16.05 -46.13
N ASP A 810 30.60 14.88 -46.07
CA ASP A 810 31.55 14.43 -47.11
C ASP A 810 31.38 12.97 -47.61
N SER A 811 30.31 12.24 -47.23
CA SER A 811 30.22 10.78 -47.43
C SER A 811 28.91 10.26 -48.04
N LEU A 812 28.49 10.86 -49.16
CA LEU A 812 27.34 10.42 -49.99
C LEU A 812 27.43 8.96 -50.52
N GLN A 813 28.60 8.31 -50.49
CA GLN A 813 28.76 6.90 -50.89
C GLN A 813 28.32 5.91 -49.80
N LEU A 814 28.41 6.29 -48.52
CA LEU A 814 28.02 5.43 -47.39
C LEU A 814 26.50 5.27 -47.25
N SER A 815 25.72 6.28 -47.66
CA SER A 815 24.26 6.21 -47.62
C SER A 815 23.71 5.14 -48.56
N CYS A 816 24.25 5.01 -49.78
CA CYS A 816 23.77 4.00 -50.73
C CYS A 816 24.15 2.57 -50.32
N GLN A 817 25.36 2.38 -49.76
CA GLN A 817 25.83 1.07 -49.31
C GLN A 817 25.08 0.62 -48.04
N ALA A 818 24.92 1.50 -47.04
CA ALA A 818 24.19 1.20 -45.81
C ALA A 818 22.70 0.93 -46.05
N ILE A 819 22.08 1.60 -47.03
CA ILE A 819 20.71 1.28 -47.48
C ILE A 819 20.68 -0.08 -48.14
N SER A 820 21.62 -0.36 -49.06
CA SER A 820 21.70 -1.66 -49.74
C SER A 820 21.89 -2.81 -48.74
N ASP A 821 22.75 -2.63 -47.73
CA ASP A 821 23.05 -3.64 -46.71
C ASP A 821 21.89 -3.79 -45.70
N ALA A 822 21.25 -2.70 -45.27
CA ALA A 822 20.05 -2.76 -44.43
C ALA A 822 18.85 -3.39 -45.16
N VAL A 823 18.69 -3.12 -46.47
CA VAL A 823 17.67 -3.73 -47.33
C VAL A 823 17.96 -5.21 -47.57
N LEU A 824 19.24 -5.62 -47.72
CA LEU A 824 19.63 -7.02 -47.88
C LEU A 824 19.41 -7.84 -46.60
N PHE A 825 19.69 -7.27 -45.43
CA PHE A 825 19.54 -7.99 -44.16
C PHE A 825 18.12 -7.97 -43.59
N GLY A 826 17.28 -6.97 -43.92
CA GLY A 826 15.85 -6.98 -43.57
C GLY A 826 15.00 -7.98 -44.37
N ALA A 827 15.59 -8.65 -45.37
CA ALA A 827 14.99 -9.76 -46.11
C ALA A 827 15.33 -11.15 -45.52
N ILE A 828 16.07 -11.20 -44.39
CA ILE A 828 16.34 -12.40 -43.56
C ILE A 828 15.60 -12.21 -42.24
#